data_AF-A0A5M3XEP7-F1
#
_entry.id   AF-A0A5M3XEP7-F1
#
_cell.length_a   1.000
_cell.length_b   1.000
_cell.length_c   1.000
_cell.angle_alpha   90.00
_cell.angle_beta   90.00
_cell.angle_gamma   90.00
#
_symmetry.space_group_name_H-M   'P 1'
#
loop_
_entity.id
_entity.type
_entity.pdbx_description
1 polymer ?
#
loop_
_entity_poly.entity_id
_entity_poly.type
_entity_poly.pdbx_seq_one_letter_code
_entity_poly.pdbx_strand_id
1 'polypeptide(L)'
;MAILVMMSMVVSLARTAEAADDPLPTSYTISIPLPAGVDLARVRAEVTDLNNRNPQLSDTFQQEAEHYPLRLRDGTFTVERDFDGTLAVTGSILSLTIEADEVQANSLSWWQDVLVAAASYLAGLAVRIQCEGFFGLGTGGAGSVFAAAFCVAVGNALSVLIYQAVNIFADGAQQDWRRWGKAVGLAVVAALMGAAWESGLNVWARTKLPGIMRNVGRWVRDTGRSLTGWARTAGSRLEQAGEAIEMNADGFTESLADGLEEGAATSSVNLRVLPLGDSITYGDGTPDSSSYRAQLWDLLLADDVDSLDYVGAQKTGQLADGDNEGHQGWTISQISGIASCTMREYRPNVVTLHIGTNDMARNIDVAGAPERLRGLIGQIIAAGPETTVLVSTLIPSTTPAIMNRIQQYNAAIPGIVAGFQAAGRAVYLVDMGAVTPGDMTDSLHPNANGYRKMAAAFDKTISTALRWGGFLTAKNGVPGACGPTPGNGPSVTGMDGWNRFERFGGMIAAGVPGGTREELRFADLNGDGRDDYLLVDPQGRVRAWGNALPSVIWTPWGELAAGVPGGTREELRFADLNGDGRDDYLLVDPQGRVRAWGNNFPSKIWTPWGEVAAGVSGGAREGLRFADIDGDGRDDYLMVDSQGQVRAWGNALPSKIWTELGVVAWGVGATSQEVRFTDIDGDSRDDYLVVNAQGKVRAWLNTIGQSGGGSWLVQGEIAAGAGASRENVEFADVDGDGGADYLTINAAGQVWAWMGARFAGAERWDHQGEIAAGVSDGTLEGLRFADLNGDGKADYLMVDPQGRVRAWGNKLPSVIWIPWGEVAAGVPGGTREELRFADLNGDGRDDYLLVSPEGGVRAWGNNFPSKIWTPWGEVAAGVSGGTREGLRFADIDGDGRDDYLMVGPQGQVRAWGNAFPSKIWTEWGEIAAGIGLHDSMITFADIDGDGRDDYLSVNDRGRIWAWLNNRGSGGPNWLIQGEIRTGVGATRGQVFLEDVNGDRRFDYLVSTSTGAVTAWHGNGQVRKG
;
A
#
# COMPACT_ATOMS: atom_id res chain seq x y z
N MET A 1 16.65 -37.59 -10.53
CA MET A 1 15.54 -38.55 -10.48
C MET A 1 14.18 -37.88 -10.41
N ALA A 2 13.96 -36.94 -9.47
CA ALA A 2 12.75 -36.12 -9.43
C ALA A 2 12.47 -35.36 -10.76
N ILE A 3 13.51 -34.89 -11.45
CA ILE A 3 13.40 -34.25 -12.78
C ILE A 3 12.81 -35.19 -13.86
N LEU A 4 13.06 -36.52 -13.75
CA LEU A 4 12.52 -37.53 -14.68
C LEU A 4 11.01 -37.73 -14.52
N VAL A 5 10.50 -37.62 -13.28
CA VAL A 5 9.07 -37.75 -12.93
C VAL A 5 8.30 -36.50 -13.36
N MET A 6 8.88 -35.31 -13.15
CA MET A 6 8.30 -34.04 -13.58
C MET A 6 8.05 -33.97 -15.10
N MET A 7 8.97 -34.47 -15.92
CA MET A 7 8.86 -34.34 -17.38
C MET A 7 7.94 -35.38 -18.04
N SER A 8 7.77 -36.58 -17.46
CA SER A 8 6.75 -37.53 -17.94
C SER A 8 5.32 -37.05 -17.65
N MET A 9 5.13 -36.27 -16.57
CA MET A 9 3.84 -35.71 -16.17
C MET A 9 3.41 -34.53 -17.05
N VAL A 10 4.34 -33.61 -17.39
CA VAL A 10 4.09 -32.52 -18.36
C VAL A 10 3.71 -33.07 -19.75
N VAL A 11 4.36 -34.17 -20.17
CA VAL A 11 4.05 -34.89 -21.41
C VAL A 11 2.68 -35.57 -21.37
N SER A 12 2.22 -36.02 -20.19
CA SER A 12 0.89 -36.64 -20.01
C SER A 12 -0.24 -35.61 -19.97
N LEU A 13 -0.01 -34.44 -19.36
CA LEU A 13 -0.93 -33.30 -19.36
C LEU A 13 -1.18 -32.73 -20.77
N ALA A 14 -0.17 -32.79 -21.64
CA ALA A 14 -0.30 -32.42 -23.05
C ALA A 14 -1.25 -33.36 -23.83
N ARG A 15 -1.39 -34.62 -23.41
CA ARG A 15 -2.33 -35.58 -24.03
C ARG A 15 -3.78 -35.38 -23.59
N THR A 16 -4.03 -35.00 -22.34
CA THR A 16 -5.39 -34.78 -21.83
C THR A 16 -6.04 -33.51 -22.40
N ALA A 17 -5.24 -32.53 -22.82
CA ALA A 17 -5.72 -31.35 -23.54
C ALA A 17 -6.08 -31.63 -25.02
N GLU A 18 -5.67 -32.78 -25.58
CA GLU A 18 -5.94 -33.14 -26.99
C GLU A 18 -6.99 -34.26 -27.18
N ALA A 19 -7.45 -34.94 -26.13
CA ALA A 19 -8.41 -36.05 -26.25
C ALA A 19 -9.85 -35.59 -25.93
N ALA A 20 -10.53 -35.04 -26.93
CA ALA A 20 -11.93 -34.60 -26.82
C ALA A 20 -12.99 -35.68 -27.12
N ASP A 21 -12.66 -36.97 -27.28
CA ASP A 21 -13.64 -37.93 -27.86
C ASP A 21 -13.53 -39.43 -27.42
N ASP A 22 -13.00 -39.78 -26.24
CA ASP A 22 -13.02 -41.18 -25.73
C ASP A 22 -13.49 -41.27 -24.26
N PRO A 23 -14.19 -42.34 -23.82
CA PRO A 23 -14.67 -42.44 -22.43
C PRO A 23 -13.48 -42.56 -21.46
N LEU A 24 -13.59 -41.82 -20.35
CA LEU A 24 -12.54 -41.73 -19.34
C LEU A 24 -12.17 -43.12 -18.79
N PRO A 25 -10.87 -43.41 -18.56
CA PRO A 25 -10.42 -44.67 -17.99
C PRO A 25 -10.97 -44.88 -16.59
N THR A 26 -11.18 -46.14 -16.18
CA THR A 26 -11.76 -46.50 -14.86
C THR A 26 -10.80 -46.30 -13.68
N SER A 27 -9.51 -46.08 -13.94
CA SER A 27 -8.51 -45.71 -12.94
C SER A 27 -7.36 -44.94 -13.59
N TYR A 28 -6.63 -44.16 -12.77
CA TYR A 28 -5.46 -43.40 -13.18
C TYR A 28 -4.22 -43.94 -12.47
N THR A 29 -3.24 -44.45 -13.23
CA THR A 29 -1.99 -45.01 -12.68
C THR A 29 -0.78 -44.16 -13.04
N ILE A 30 -0.03 -43.76 -12.03
CA ILE A 30 1.27 -43.10 -12.12
C ILE A 30 2.35 -44.16 -11.86
N SER A 31 3.42 -44.18 -12.64
CA SER A 31 4.52 -45.14 -12.49
C SER A 31 5.88 -44.45 -12.48
N ILE A 32 6.71 -44.78 -11.50
CA ILE A 32 8.03 -44.20 -11.23
C ILE A 32 9.08 -45.32 -11.28
N PRO A 33 10.01 -45.31 -12.24
CA PRO A 33 11.11 -46.25 -12.26
C PRO A 33 12.13 -45.92 -11.15
N LEU A 34 12.37 -46.88 -10.28
CA LEU A 34 13.38 -46.86 -9.22
C LEU A 34 14.77 -47.17 -9.80
N PRO A 35 15.82 -46.47 -9.35
CA PRO A 35 17.18 -46.64 -9.83
C PRO A 35 17.83 -47.93 -9.35
N ALA A 36 18.87 -48.34 -10.06
CA ALA A 36 19.75 -49.42 -9.62
C ALA A 36 20.41 -49.06 -8.27
N GLY A 37 20.41 -50.01 -7.33
CA GLY A 37 21.01 -49.87 -6.00
C GLY A 37 20.04 -49.51 -4.86
N VAL A 38 18.75 -49.31 -5.16
CA VAL A 38 17.70 -49.13 -4.13
C VAL A 38 17.37 -50.48 -3.47
N ASP A 39 17.25 -50.49 -2.15
CA ASP A 39 16.77 -51.65 -1.40
C ASP A 39 15.27 -51.86 -1.64
N LEU A 40 14.94 -52.66 -2.66
CA LEU A 40 13.56 -52.96 -3.03
C LEU A 40 12.79 -53.71 -1.93
N ALA A 41 13.47 -54.39 -1.00
CA ALA A 41 12.79 -55.05 0.12
C ALA A 41 12.31 -54.00 1.13
N ARG A 42 13.13 -52.99 1.42
CA ARG A 42 12.74 -51.85 2.26
C ARG A 42 11.63 -51.01 1.62
N VAL A 43 11.73 -50.70 0.32
CA VAL A 43 10.68 -49.96 -0.40
C VAL A 43 9.34 -50.69 -0.34
N ARG A 44 9.34 -52.01 -0.51
CA ARG A 44 8.11 -52.82 -0.41
C ARG A 44 7.53 -52.83 1.01
N ALA A 45 8.37 -52.86 2.04
CA ALA A 45 7.91 -52.78 3.43
C ALA A 45 7.24 -51.43 3.71
N GLU A 46 7.82 -50.33 3.23
CA GLU A 46 7.24 -48.99 3.43
C GLU A 46 5.94 -48.80 2.63
N VAL A 47 5.89 -49.27 1.38
CA VAL A 47 4.65 -49.25 0.58
C VAL A 47 3.54 -50.08 1.23
N THR A 48 3.89 -51.19 1.87
CA THR A 48 2.93 -52.00 2.61
C THR A 48 2.42 -51.27 3.85
N ASP A 49 3.28 -50.55 4.56
CA ASP A 49 2.87 -49.75 5.71
C ASP A 49 1.92 -48.63 5.28
N LEU A 50 2.27 -47.87 4.25
CA LEU A 50 1.46 -46.75 3.74
C LEU A 50 0.08 -47.17 3.26
N ASN A 51 -0.03 -48.28 2.53
CA ASN A 51 -1.33 -48.78 2.08
C ASN A 51 -2.24 -49.25 3.24
N ASN A 52 -1.68 -49.57 4.40
CA ASN A 52 -2.43 -50.14 5.52
C ASN A 52 -2.53 -49.21 6.73
N ARG A 53 -1.92 -48.02 6.68
CA ARG A 53 -1.77 -47.14 7.84
C ARG A 53 -3.09 -46.48 8.22
N ASN A 54 -3.85 -46.00 7.24
CA ASN A 54 -5.19 -45.46 7.42
C ASN A 54 -6.17 -46.10 6.44
N PRO A 55 -7.49 -46.07 6.71
CA PRO A 55 -8.50 -46.65 5.83
C PRO A 55 -8.55 -46.05 4.43
N GLN A 56 -8.20 -44.76 4.29
CA GLN A 56 -8.04 -44.07 3.00
C GLN A 56 -6.58 -43.69 2.78
N LEU A 57 -6.14 -43.74 1.53
CA LEU A 57 -4.75 -43.40 1.18
C LEU A 57 -4.48 -41.90 1.31
N SER A 58 -5.49 -41.04 1.06
CA SER A 58 -5.43 -39.60 1.30
C SER A 58 -5.10 -39.25 2.75
N ASP A 59 -5.73 -39.92 3.73
CA ASP A 59 -5.48 -39.71 5.16
C ASP A 59 -4.04 -40.07 5.52
N THR A 60 -3.50 -41.11 4.89
CA THR A 60 -2.10 -41.48 5.06
C THR A 60 -1.17 -40.41 4.51
N PHE A 61 -1.49 -39.82 3.35
CA PHE A 61 -0.71 -38.70 2.81
C PHE A 61 -0.90 -37.40 3.59
N GLN A 62 -2.08 -37.15 4.16
CA GLN A 62 -2.32 -35.99 5.01
C GLN A 62 -1.57 -36.13 6.34
N GLN A 63 -1.60 -37.30 6.96
CA GLN A 63 -0.80 -37.61 8.14
C GLN A 63 0.71 -37.47 7.86
N GLU A 64 1.18 -37.93 6.69
CA GLU A 64 2.57 -37.74 6.28
C GLU A 64 2.90 -36.27 5.98
N ALA A 65 1.95 -35.51 5.41
CA ALA A 65 2.10 -34.07 5.19
C ALA A 65 2.07 -33.28 6.51
N GLU A 66 1.39 -33.75 7.54
CA GLU A 66 1.47 -33.17 8.89
C GLU A 66 2.81 -33.49 9.57
N HIS A 67 3.33 -34.70 9.35
CA HIS A 67 4.61 -35.14 9.92
C HIS A 67 5.82 -34.54 9.18
N TYR A 68 5.67 -34.27 7.88
CA TYR A 68 6.69 -33.69 6.99
C TYR A 68 6.07 -32.56 6.13
N PRO A 69 5.76 -31.39 6.74
CA PRO A 69 4.98 -30.34 6.10
C PRO A 69 5.64 -29.67 4.89
N LEU A 70 4.97 -29.79 3.74
CA LEU A 70 5.18 -28.98 2.54
C LEU A 70 4.60 -27.57 2.78
N ARG A 71 5.47 -26.57 2.86
CA ARG A 71 5.09 -25.18 3.07
C ARG A 71 5.18 -24.40 1.76
N LEU A 72 4.03 -23.93 1.26
CA LEU A 72 3.90 -23.12 0.05
C LEU A 72 3.84 -21.64 0.44
N ARG A 73 4.06 -20.74 -0.54
CA ARG A 73 3.93 -19.29 -0.36
C ARG A 73 2.50 -18.86 0.04
N ASP A 74 1.51 -19.71 -0.25
CA ASP A 74 0.08 -19.42 -0.08
C ASP A 74 -0.57 -20.25 1.04
N GLY A 75 0.21 -21.03 1.82
CA GLY A 75 -0.28 -21.86 2.92
C GLY A 75 0.46 -23.18 3.11
N THR A 76 0.04 -23.99 4.08
CA THR A 76 0.43 -25.41 4.18
C THR A 76 -0.26 -26.19 3.07
N PHE A 77 0.48 -27.06 2.38
CA PHE A 77 -0.14 -28.03 1.48
C PHE A 77 -1.07 -28.95 2.29
N THR A 78 -2.37 -28.86 2.04
CA THR A 78 -3.38 -29.74 2.64
C THR A 78 -4.02 -30.56 1.53
N VAL A 79 -4.10 -31.87 1.71
CA VAL A 79 -4.97 -32.72 0.88
C VAL A 79 -6.40 -32.36 1.29
N GLU A 80 -7.00 -31.37 0.63
CA GLU A 80 -8.29 -30.81 1.05
C GLU A 80 -9.48 -31.78 0.89
N ARG A 81 -9.29 -32.91 0.19
CA ARG A 81 -10.35 -33.88 -0.12
C ARG A 81 -9.82 -35.32 -0.14
N ASP A 82 -10.60 -36.21 0.45
CA ASP A 82 -10.26 -37.63 0.60
C ASP A 82 -10.29 -38.38 -0.75
N PHE A 83 -9.43 -39.39 -0.89
CA PHE A 83 -9.43 -40.34 -2.01
C PHE A 83 -8.92 -41.72 -1.58
N ASP A 84 -9.44 -42.76 -2.23
CA ASP A 84 -8.97 -44.14 -2.13
C ASP A 84 -8.03 -44.49 -3.30
N GLY A 85 -7.03 -45.30 -3.01
CA GLY A 85 -5.97 -45.62 -3.96
C GLY A 85 -4.97 -46.64 -3.43
N THR A 86 -4.09 -47.11 -4.32
CA THR A 86 -3.10 -48.14 -3.98
C THR A 86 -1.71 -47.82 -4.51
N LEU A 87 -0.71 -47.95 -3.63
CA LEU A 87 0.70 -47.98 -4.01
C LEU A 87 1.15 -49.41 -4.30
N ALA A 88 1.95 -49.61 -5.34
CA ALA A 88 2.49 -50.93 -5.67
C ALA A 88 3.94 -50.86 -6.17
N VAL A 89 4.73 -51.90 -5.92
CA VAL A 89 6.09 -52.02 -6.45
C VAL A 89 6.21 -53.27 -7.29
N THR A 90 6.31 -53.12 -8.61
CA THR A 90 6.49 -54.22 -9.56
C THR A 90 7.87 -54.14 -10.20
N GLY A 91 8.73 -55.12 -9.93
CA GLY A 91 10.14 -55.06 -10.35
C GLY A 91 10.86 -53.88 -9.70
N SER A 92 11.39 -52.96 -10.51
CA SER A 92 11.97 -51.68 -10.11
C SER A 92 11.04 -50.50 -10.43
N ILE A 93 9.72 -50.70 -10.47
CA ILE A 93 8.74 -49.65 -10.77
C ILE A 93 7.82 -49.51 -9.55
N LEU A 94 7.75 -48.30 -9.00
CA LEU A 94 6.81 -47.90 -7.96
C LEU A 94 5.63 -47.19 -8.62
N SER A 95 4.40 -47.62 -8.38
CA SER A 95 3.19 -47.06 -9.00
C SER A 95 2.17 -46.63 -7.96
N LEU A 96 1.41 -45.58 -8.26
CA LEU A 96 0.22 -45.13 -7.53
C LEU A 96 -1.00 -45.24 -8.47
N THR A 97 -2.05 -45.92 -8.03
CA THR A 97 -3.32 -46.02 -8.78
C THR A 97 -4.45 -45.39 -7.96
N ILE A 98 -5.25 -44.53 -8.59
CA ILE A 98 -6.43 -43.88 -8.00
C ILE A 98 -7.67 -44.27 -8.83
N GLU A 99 -8.80 -44.56 -8.17
CA GLU A 99 -10.06 -44.93 -8.84
C GLU A 99 -10.73 -43.71 -9.51
N ALA A 100 -11.36 -43.89 -10.67
CA ALA A 100 -11.78 -42.79 -11.53
C ALA A 100 -13.12 -42.12 -11.16
N ASP A 101 -13.95 -42.72 -10.32
CA ASP A 101 -15.21 -42.12 -9.84
C ASP A 101 -14.98 -41.08 -8.73
N GLU A 102 -13.82 -41.12 -8.09
CA GLU A 102 -13.35 -40.11 -7.13
C GLU A 102 -12.55 -38.97 -7.82
N VAL A 103 -12.32 -39.10 -9.12
CA VAL A 103 -11.63 -38.10 -9.93
C VAL A 103 -12.60 -37.04 -10.45
N GLN A 104 -12.38 -35.78 -10.05
CA GLN A 104 -13.10 -34.65 -10.62
C GLN A 104 -12.43 -34.17 -11.91
N ALA A 105 -12.80 -34.75 -13.04
CA ALA A 105 -12.22 -34.52 -14.36
C ALA A 105 -12.24 -33.04 -14.85
N ASN A 106 -12.98 -32.14 -14.18
CA ASN A 106 -13.21 -30.75 -14.61
C ASN A 106 -12.47 -29.70 -13.74
N SER A 107 -11.60 -30.12 -12.81
CA SER A 107 -10.87 -29.25 -11.88
C SER A 107 -9.36 -29.38 -12.07
N LEU A 108 -8.77 -28.45 -12.84
CA LEU A 108 -7.32 -28.43 -13.13
C LEU A 108 -6.46 -28.18 -11.88
N SER A 109 -6.94 -27.40 -10.92
CA SER A 109 -6.23 -27.12 -9.66
C SER A 109 -6.18 -28.36 -8.74
N TRP A 110 -7.26 -29.13 -8.66
CA TRP A 110 -7.31 -30.33 -7.81
C TRP A 110 -6.33 -31.42 -8.27
N TRP A 111 -6.21 -31.66 -9.58
CA TRP A 111 -5.23 -32.60 -10.12
C TRP A 111 -3.79 -32.11 -9.93
N GLN A 112 -3.55 -30.80 -9.97
CA GLN A 112 -2.24 -30.23 -9.66
C GLN A 112 -1.85 -30.54 -8.21
N ASP A 113 -2.77 -30.38 -7.25
CA ASP A 113 -2.51 -30.59 -5.83
C ASP A 113 -2.26 -32.07 -5.49
N VAL A 114 -3.10 -32.99 -5.95
CA VAL A 114 -2.96 -34.44 -5.67
C VAL A 114 -1.68 -35.01 -6.30
N LEU A 115 -1.33 -34.57 -7.52
CA LEU A 115 -0.17 -35.06 -8.25
C LEU A 115 1.15 -34.47 -7.73
N VAL A 116 1.15 -33.22 -7.29
CA VAL A 116 2.30 -32.58 -6.63
C VAL A 116 2.57 -33.23 -5.27
N ALA A 117 1.54 -33.57 -4.50
CA ALA A 117 1.66 -34.29 -3.23
C ALA A 117 2.30 -35.67 -3.40
N ALA A 118 1.69 -36.49 -4.27
CA ALA A 118 2.12 -37.85 -4.50
C ALA A 118 3.54 -37.91 -5.09
N ALA A 119 3.87 -37.03 -6.04
CA ALA A 119 5.20 -36.99 -6.64
C ALA A 119 6.28 -36.50 -5.66
N SER A 120 5.98 -35.48 -4.85
CA SER A 120 6.90 -34.95 -3.83
C SER A 120 7.19 -36.00 -2.74
N TYR A 121 6.16 -36.70 -2.31
CA TYR A 121 6.26 -37.75 -1.30
C TYR A 121 7.05 -38.97 -1.80
N LEU A 122 6.72 -39.50 -2.98
CA LEU A 122 7.39 -40.69 -3.54
C LEU A 122 8.85 -40.41 -3.92
N ALA A 123 9.17 -39.18 -4.35
CA ALA A 123 10.53 -38.74 -4.59
C ALA A 123 11.34 -38.57 -3.28
N GLY A 124 10.72 -37.99 -2.25
CA GLY A 124 11.30 -37.86 -0.91
C GLY A 124 11.62 -39.24 -0.29
N LEU A 125 10.70 -40.20 -0.43
CA LEU A 125 10.87 -41.56 0.07
C LEU A 125 12.03 -42.30 -0.61
N ALA A 126 12.13 -42.21 -1.94
CA ALA A 126 13.21 -42.87 -2.69
C ALA A 126 14.60 -42.30 -2.32
N VAL A 127 14.71 -40.99 -2.12
CA VAL A 127 15.96 -40.31 -1.74
C VAL A 127 16.32 -40.60 -0.28
N ARG A 128 15.34 -40.63 0.61
CA ARG A 128 15.52 -41.02 2.02
C ARG A 128 16.09 -42.43 2.13
N ILE A 129 15.50 -43.40 1.42
CA ILE A 129 15.96 -44.80 1.42
C ILE A 129 17.38 -44.93 0.87
N GLN A 130 17.74 -44.17 -0.18
CA GLN A 130 19.12 -44.12 -0.68
C GLN A 130 20.09 -43.48 0.30
N CYS A 131 19.70 -42.38 0.92
CA CYS A 131 20.50 -41.65 1.90
C CYS A 131 20.79 -42.54 3.12
N GLU A 132 19.77 -43.22 3.65
CA GLU A 132 19.91 -44.15 4.78
C GLU A 132 20.80 -45.35 4.43
N GLY A 133 20.71 -45.86 3.20
CA GLY A 133 21.58 -46.92 2.68
C GLY A 133 23.04 -46.50 2.56
N PHE A 134 23.30 -45.24 2.21
CA PHE A 134 24.66 -44.66 2.12
C PHE A 134 25.33 -44.54 3.50
N PHE A 135 24.55 -44.26 4.55
CA PHE A 135 25.04 -44.20 5.94
C PHE A 135 25.12 -45.57 6.65
N GLY A 136 24.71 -46.67 6.01
CA GLY A 136 24.85 -48.03 6.55
C GLY A 136 24.01 -48.29 7.81
N LEU A 137 22.81 -47.72 7.91
CA LEU A 137 21.94 -47.72 9.10
C LEU A 137 21.27 -49.07 9.45
N GLY A 138 21.95 -50.19 9.21
CA GLY A 138 21.48 -51.53 9.59
C GLY A 138 21.82 -51.95 11.02
N THR A 139 22.61 -51.18 11.79
CA THR A 139 23.08 -51.60 13.12
C THR A 139 23.05 -50.42 14.11
N GLY A 140 22.04 -50.39 14.99
CA GLY A 140 21.72 -49.26 15.88
C GLY A 140 22.83 -48.80 16.84
N GLY A 141 23.62 -47.83 16.42
CA GLY A 141 24.57 -47.08 17.26
C GLY A 141 24.28 -45.57 17.26
N ALA A 142 24.82 -44.84 18.24
CA ALA A 142 24.53 -43.43 18.55
C ALA A 142 24.73 -42.40 17.40
N GLY A 143 25.31 -42.78 16.26
CA GLY A 143 25.34 -41.98 15.03
C GLY A 143 24.04 -42.01 14.21
N SER A 144 23.06 -42.85 14.57
CA SER A 144 21.83 -43.06 13.79
C SER A 144 20.83 -41.90 13.83
N VAL A 145 20.84 -41.10 14.89
CA VAL A 145 19.93 -39.95 15.04
C VAL A 145 20.35 -38.80 14.11
N PHE A 146 21.66 -38.58 13.98
CA PHE A 146 22.22 -37.52 13.12
C PHE A 146 22.07 -37.85 11.63
N ALA A 147 22.24 -39.12 11.26
CA ALA A 147 22.07 -39.57 9.87
C ALA A 147 20.59 -39.56 9.42
N ALA A 148 19.65 -39.92 10.30
CA ALA A 148 18.22 -39.84 10.01
C ALA A 148 17.75 -38.38 9.84
N ALA A 149 18.16 -37.48 10.75
CA ALA A 149 17.86 -36.05 10.65
C ALA A 149 18.46 -35.41 9.38
N PHE A 150 19.68 -35.80 9.01
CA PHE A 150 20.32 -35.36 7.77
C PHE A 150 19.58 -35.85 6.52
N CYS A 151 19.16 -37.12 6.48
CA CYS A 151 18.41 -37.65 5.34
C CYS A 151 17.00 -37.05 5.20
N VAL A 152 16.38 -36.65 6.31
CA VAL A 152 15.13 -35.87 6.32
C VAL A 152 15.36 -34.45 5.77
N ALA A 153 16.45 -33.79 6.17
CA ALA A 153 16.79 -32.45 5.69
C ALA A 153 17.08 -32.41 4.18
N VAL A 154 17.72 -33.45 3.63
CA VAL A 154 17.91 -33.62 2.18
C VAL A 154 16.59 -33.84 1.44
N GLY A 155 15.61 -34.50 2.06
CA GLY A 155 14.25 -34.63 1.53
C GLY A 155 13.52 -33.30 1.43
N ASN A 156 13.62 -32.45 2.46
CA ASN A 156 12.98 -31.13 2.51
C ASN A 156 13.55 -30.14 1.49
N ALA A 157 14.87 -30.15 1.30
CA ALA A 157 15.54 -29.36 0.26
C ALA A 157 15.04 -29.70 -1.16
N LEU A 158 14.75 -30.98 -1.41
CA LEU A 158 14.26 -31.42 -2.70
C LEU A 158 12.82 -30.93 -2.98
N SER A 159 11.98 -30.87 -1.95
CA SER A 159 10.62 -30.35 -2.05
C SER A 159 10.59 -28.85 -2.40
N VAL A 160 11.47 -28.06 -1.79
CA VAL A 160 11.65 -26.63 -2.10
C VAL A 160 12.11 -26.45 -3.56
N LEU A 161 13.03 -27.30 -4.02
CA LEU A 161 13.53 -27.27 -5.39
C LEU A 161 12.44 -27.61 -6.43
N ILE A 162 11.60 -28.60 -6.14
CA ILE A 162 10.52 -29.05 -7.03
C ILE A 162 9.46 -27.94 -7.19
N TYR A 163 9.07 -27.27 -6.10
CA TYR A 163 8.12 -26.16 -6.14
C TYR A 163 8.65 -24.96 -6.96
N GLN A 164 9.89 -24.54 -6.71
CA GLN A 164 10.50 -23.43 -7.45
C GLN A 164 10.66 -23.75 -8.94
N ALA A 165 10.93 -25.00 -9.29
CA ALA A 165 10.96 -25.45 -10.68
C ALA A 165 9.59 -25.30 -11.36
N VAL A 166 8.49 -25.71 -10.71
CA VAL A 166 7.13 -25.58 -11.27
C VAL A 166 6.79 -24.11 -11.56
N ASN A 167 7.11 -23.19 -10.64
CA ASN A 167 6.87 -21.75 -10.84
C ASN A 167 7.70 -21.17 -11.99
N ILE A 168 8.98 -21.55 -12.10
CA ILE A 168 9.84 -21.09 -13.21
C ILE A 168 9.29 -21.56 -14.57
N PHE A 169 8.72 -22.76 -14.64
CA PHE A 169 8.09 -23.27 -15.85
C PHE A 169 6.74 -22.62 -16.14
N ALA A 170 5.90 -22.40 -15.12
CA ALA A 170 4.60 -21.73 -15.22
C ALA A 170 4.73 -20.27 -15.68
N ASP A 171 5.75 -19.56 -15.20
CA ASP A 171 6.05 -18.18 -15.57
C ASP A 171 6.70 -18.04 -16.96
N GLY A 172 7.00 -19.15 -17.65
CA GLY A 172 7.77 -19.11 -18.90
C GLY A 172 9.24 -18.69 -18.72
N ALA A 173 9.72 -18.55 -17.48
CA ALA A 173 11.04 -18.04 -17.11
C ALA A 173 12.16 -19.08 -17.20
N GLN A 174 12.02 -20.07 -18.08
CA GLN A 174 12.87 -21.27 -18.13
C GLN A 174 14.33 -20.97 -18.47
N GLN A 175 14.59 -19.82 -19.10
CA GLN A 175 15.92 -19.34 -19.47
C GLN A 175 16.55 -18.42 -18.40
N ASP A 176 15.83 -18.10 -17.32
CA ASP A 176 16.32 -17.26 -16.24
C ASP A 176 17.14 -18.08 -15.24
N TRP A 177 18.44 -18.20 -15.53
CA TRP A 177 19.38 -18.99 -14.75
C TRP A 177 19.59 -18.45 -13.33
N ARG A 178 19.31 -17.16 -13.08
CA ARG A 178 19.40 -16.55 -11.74
C ARG A 178 18.29 -17.09 -10.83
N ARG A 179 17.07 -17.26 -11.37
CA ARG A 179 15.96 -17.91 -10.64
C ARG A 179 16.29 -19.35 -10.26
N TRP A 180 16.93 -20.12 -11.15
CA TRP A 180 17.39 -21.46 -10.84
C TRP A 180 18.51 -21.49 -9.78
N GLY A 181 19.46 -20.54 -9.83
CA GLY A 181 20.52 -20.38 -8.83
C GLY A 181 19.96 -20.09 -7.43
N LYS A 182 19.01 -19.16 -7.35
CA LYS A 182 18.29 -18.81 -6.10
C LYS A 182 17.46 -19.99 -5.56
N ALA A 183 16.75 -20.71 -6.43
CA ALA A 183 15.99 -21.91 -6.06
C ALA A 183 16.85 -23.00 -5.42
N VAL A 184 18.07 -23.20 -5.93
CA VAL A 184 19.04 -24.15 -5.35
C VAL A 184 19.65 -23.60 -4.05
N GLY A 185 19.94 -22.30 -3.96
CA GLY A 185 20.44 -21.67 -2.72
C GLY A 185 19.47 -21.85 -1.54
N LEU A 186 18.19 -21.55 -1.77
CA LEU A 186 17.12 -21.74 -0.79
C LEU A 186 16.94 -23.21 -0.40
N ALA A 187 17.02 -24.13 -1.36
CA ALA A 187 16.98 -25.57 -1.09
C ALA A 187 18.19 -26.03 -0.23
N VAL A 188 19.39 -25.47 -0.46
CA VAL A 188 20.60 -25.81 0.31
C VAL A 188 20.52 -25.30 1.75
N VAL A 189 19.98 -24.09 1.99
CA VAL A 189 19.74 -23.60 3.35
C VAL A 189 18.68 -24.43 4.07
N ALA A 190 17.60 -24.81 3.39
CA ALA A 190 16.56 -25.67 3.95
C ALA A 190 17.08 -27.06 4.38
N ALA A 191 18.18 -27.55 3.80
CA ALA A 191 18.88 -28.75 4.24
C ALA A 191 19.79 -28.56 5.45
N LEU A 192 20.12 -27.33 5.85
CA LEU A 192 21.23 -27.03 6.75
C LEU A 192 20.81 -26.12 7.91
N MET A 193 20.17 -26.69 8.92
CA MET A 193 20.07 -26.06 10.25
C MET A 193 21.47 -26.04 10.91
N GLY A 194 22.10 -24.86 10.93
CA GLY A 194 22.95 -24.32 12.00
C GLY A 194 24.31 -24.94 12.36
N ALA A 195 24.59 -26.23 12.16
CA ALA A 195 25.77 -26.85 12.82
C ALA A 195 26.83 -27.51 11.90
N ALA A 196 26.57 -27.65 10.60
CA ALA A 196 27.42 -28.51 9.74
C ALA A 196 28.38 -27.77 8.79
N TRP A 197 28.29 -26.45 8.63
CA TRP A 197 29.05 -25.71 7.62
C TRP A 197 30.58 -25.77 7.82
N GLU A 198 31.04 -25.74 9.06
CA GLU A 198 32.46 -25.82 9.46
C GLU A 198 33.06 -27.23 9.30
N SER A 199 32.26 -28.27 9.02
CA SER A 199 32.69 -29.69 9.05
C SER A 199 33.11 -30.30 7.70
N GLY A 200 33.27 -29.47 6.65
CA GLY A 200 33.86 -29.90 5.35
C GLY A 200 32.98 -29.71 4.11
N LEU A 201 31.77 -29.16 4.25
CA LEU A 201 30.82 -28.93 3.15
C LEU A 201 31.25 -27.83 2.17
N ASN A 202 31.95 -26.79 2.64
CA ASN A 202 32.52 -25.74 1.78
C ASN A 202 33.52 -26.32 0.74
N VAL A 203 34.28 -27.35 1.13
CA VAL A 203 35.21 -28.04 0.24
C VAL A 203 34.48 -28.94 -0.75
N TRP A 204 33.40 -29.63 -0.34
CA TRP A 204 32.58 -30.44 -1.24
C TRP A 204 31.85 -29.60 -2.29
N ALA A 205 31.22 -28.49 -1.88
CA ALA A 205 30.47 -27.60 -2.77
C ALA A 205 31.37 -26.99 -3.86
N ARG A 206 32.58 -26.55 -3.50
CA ARG A 206 33.55 -25.98 -4.45
C ARG A 206 34.20 -27.01 -5.37
N THR A 207 34.21 -28.31 -5.02
CA THR A 207 34.96 -29.34 -5.78
C THR A 207 34.11 -30.36 -6.53
N LYS A 208 32.86 -30.59 -6.14
CA LYS A 208 32.00 -31.64 -6.73
C LYS A 208 30.77 -31.09 -7.45
N LEU A 209 30.20 -29.98 -6.98
CA LEU A 209 28.95 -29.42 -7.48
C LEU A 209 29.00 -29.01 -8.98
N PRO A 210 30.07 -28.37 -9.49
CA PRO A 210 30.17 -28.04 -10.92
C PRO A 210 30.23 -29.27 -11.84
N GLY A 211 30.76 -30.40 -11.34
CA GLY A 211 30.80 -31.66 -12.08
C GLY A 211 29.45 -32.36 -12.14
N ILE A 212 28.65 -32.25 -11.07
CA ILE A 212 27.28 -32.78 -11.01
C ILE A 212 26.38 -32.01 -11.99
N MET A 213 26.46 -30.68 -12.02
CA MET A 213 25.64 -29.84 -12.92
C MET A 213 25.96 -30.07 -14.40
N ARG A 214 27.24 -30.27 -14.75
CA ARG A 214 27.65 -30.66 -16.11
C ARG A 214 27.12 -32.04 -16.53
N ASN A 215 26.94 -32.96 -15.58
CA ASN A 215 26.33 -34.27 -15.88
C ASN A 215 24.81 -34.15 -16.06
N VAL A 216 24.16 -33.28 -15.30
CA VAL A 216 22.73 -32.96 -15.44
C VAL A 216 22.46 -32.27 -16.79
N GLY A 217 23.22 -31.26 -17.17
CA GLY A 217 23.09 -30.56 -18.47
C GLY A 217 23.25 -31.51 -19.67
N ARG A 218 24.29 -32.35 -19.66
CA ARG A 218 24.51 -33.37 -20.72
C ARG A 218 23.33 -34.33 -20.85
N TRP A 219 22.79 -34.78 -19.73
CA TRP A 219 21.66 -35.71 -19.72
C TRP A 219 20.35 -35.06 -20.22
N VAL A 220 20.06 -33.82 -19.82
CA VAL A 220 18.90 -33.05 -20.31
C VAL A 220 18.99 -32.84 -21.83
N ARG A 221 20.19 -32.52 -22.33
CA ARG A 221 20.45 -32.40 -23.77
C ARG A 221 20.24 -33.71 -24.52
N ASP A 222 20.84 -34.80 -24.05
CA ASP A 222 20.78 -36.10 -24.72
C ASP A 222 19.35 -36.69 -24.69
N THR A 223 18.57 -36.35 -23.65
CA THR A 223 17.14 -36.70 -23.54
C THR A 223 16.27 -35.86 -24.48
N GLY A 224 16.52 -34.55 -24.58
CA GLY A 224 15.88 -33.67 -25.57
C GLY A 224 16.05 -34.18 -27.00
N ARG A 225 17.26 -34.64 -27.35
CA ARG A 225 17.56 -35.29 -28.64
C ARG A 225 16.73 -36.54 -28.89
N SER A 226 16.53 -37.39 -27.88
CA SER A 226 15.71 -38.61 -28.02
C SER A 226 14.21 -38.32 -28.23
N LEU A 227 13.72 -37.18 -27.72
CA LEU A 227 12.33 -36.74 -27.80
C LEU A 227 11.98 -36.03 -29.11
N THR A 228 12.97 -35.54 -29.86
CA THR A 228 12.75 -34.90 -31.19
C THR A 228 12.07 -35.82 -32.20
N GLY A 229 12.14 -37.14 -32.02
CA GLY A 229 11.47 -38.15 -32.85
C GLY A 229 9.98 -38.35 -32.57
N TRP A 230 9.47 -37.93 -31.40
CA TRP A 230 8.10 -38.21 -30.93
C TRP A 230 7.30 -36.94 -30.59
N ALA A 231 7.97 -35.88 -30.10
CA ALA A 231 7.39 -34.56 -29.87
C ALA A 231 8.43 -33.45 -30.13
N ARG A 232 8.54 -32.97 -31.38
CA ARG A 232 9.62 -32.08 -31.86
C ARG A 232 9.83 -30.82 -31.02
N THR A 233 8.76 -30.08 -30.72
CA THR A 233 8.85 -28.75 -30.09
C THR A 233 9.31 -28.84 -28.63
N ALA A 234 8.89 -29.88 -27.91
CA ALA A 234 9.35 -30.14 -26.54
C ALA A 234 10.79 -30.67 -26.54
N GLY A 235 11.12 -31.60 -27.46
CA GLY A 235 12.47 -32.13 -27.62
C GLY A 235 13.51 -31.06 -27.90
N SER A 236 13.22 -30.10 -28.79
CA SER A 236 14.14 -29.02 -29.15
C SER A 236 14.37 -28.02 -28.01
N ARG A 237 13.34 -27.73 -27.20
CA ARG A 237 13.46 -26.83 -26.04
C ARG A 237 14.26 -27.49 -24.89
N LEU A 238 14.09 -28.79 -24.70
CA LEU A 238 14.87 -29.57 -23.73
C LEU A 238 16.35 -29.69 -24.14
N GLU A 239 16.61 -29.86 -25.42
CA GLU A 239 17.98 -29.87 -25.95
C GLU A 239 18.69 -28.55 -25.67
N GLN A 240 18.04 -27.41 -25.96
CA GLN A 240 18.58 -26.06 -25.73
C GLN A 240 18.79 -25.74 -24.24
N ALA A 241 17.87 -26.17 -23.37
CA ALA A 241 18.00 -26.00 -21.92
C ALA A 241 19.18 -26.82 -21.34
N GLY A 242 19.37 -28.05 -21.82
CA GLY A 242 20.50 -28.89 -21.41
C GLY A 242 21.85 -28.31 -21.83
N GLU A 243 21.93 -27.75 -23.04
CA GLU A 243 23.12 -27.05 -23.54
C GLU A 243 23.43 -25.79 -22.73
N ALA A 244 22.41 -25.00 -22.37
CA ALA A 244 22.59 -23.78 -21.57
C ALA A 244 23.07 -24.07 -20.12
N ILE A 245 22.57 -25.13 -19.49
CA ILE A 245 23.00 -25.59 -18.15
C ILE A 245 24.43 -26.12 -18.18
N GLU A 246 24.82 -26.80 -19.26
CA GLU A 246 26.18 -27.30 -19.45
C GLU A 246 27.19 -26.15 -19.66
N MET A 247 26.81 -25.09 -20.39
CA MET A 247 27.68 -23.96 -20.74
C MET A 247 27.86 -22.91 -19.63
N ASN A 248 26.87 -22.73 -18.75
CA ASN A 248 26.88 -21.65 -17.73
C ASN A 248 27.10 -22.15 -16.30
N ALA A 249 27.62 -23.38 -16.14
CA ALA A 249 27.81 -24.03 -14.83
C ALA A 249 28.68 -23.22 -13.85
N ASP A 250 29.55 -22.32 -14.33
CA ASP A 250 30.45 -21.52 -13.50
C ASP A 250 29.79 -20.22 -12.98
N GLY A 251 28.87 -19.59 -13.75
CA GLY A 251 28.13 -18.37 -13.35
C GLY A 251 27.04 -18.62 -12.31
N PHE A 252 26.61 -19.87 -12.17
CA PHE A 252 25.63 -20.35 -11.18
C PHE A 252 26.06 -20.11 -9.72
N THR A 253 27.36 -19.96 -9.47
CA THR A 253 27.95 -19.86 -8.13
C THR A 253 27.61 -18.54 -7.40
N GLU A 254 27.44 -17.44 -8.14
CA GLU A 254 27.07 -16.13 -7.55
C GLU A 254 25.60 -16.12 -7.10
N SER A 255 24.66 -16.56 -7.95
CA SER A 255 23.24 -16.63 -7.58
C SER A 255 22.93 -17.70 -6.53
N LEU A 256 23.82 -18.70 -6.39
CA LEU A 256 23.79 -19.63 -5.27
C LEU A 256 24.20 -18.94 -3.96
N ALA A 257 25.21 -18.07 -3.98
CA ALA A 257 25.62 -17.29 -2.81
C ALA A 257 24.53 -16.31 -2.36
N ASP A 258 23.85 -15.64 -3.31
CA ASP A 258 22.71 -14.76 -3.02
C ASP A 258 21.57 -15.52 -2.32
N GLY A 259 21.21 -16.70 -2.84
CA GLY A 259 20.18 -17.55 -2.22
C GLY A 259 20.60 -18.18 -0.89
N LEU A 260 21.90 -18.24 -0.60
CA LEU A 260 22.46 -18.69 0.67
C LEU A 260 22.50 -17.55 1.70
N GLU A 261 22.82 -16.31 1.30
CA GLU A 261 22.78 -15.11 2.16
C GLU A 261 21.34 -14.78 2.59
N GLU A 262 20.38 -14.88 1.66
CA GLU A 262 18.96 -14.66 1.92
C GLU A 262 18.36 -15.71 2.88
N GLY A 263 18.86 -16.95 2.85
CA GLY A 263 18.45 -18.00 3.79
C GLY A 263 19.23 -18.03 5.11
N ALA A 264 20.46 -17.52 5.15
CA ALA A 264 21.28 -17.44 6.36
C ALA A 264 20.91 -16.26 7.28
N ALA A 265 20.05 -15.35 6.82
CA ALA A 265 19.53 -14.20 7.57
C ALA A 265 18.46 -14.56 8.63
N THR A 266 18.42 -15.80 9.14
CA THR A 266 17.69 -16.14 10.39
C THR A 266 18.56 -15.82 11.61
N SER A 267 18.78 -14.54 11.86
CA SER A 267 19.37 -14.04 13.10
C SER A 267 18.29 -13.36 13.94
N SER A 268 17.92 -13.96 15.08
CA SER A 268 17.35 -13.34 16.28
C SER A 268 16.40 -12.14 16.10
N VAL A 269 15.09 -12.33 16.31
CA VAL A 269 14.11 -11.23 16.29
C VAL A 269 13.88 -10.71 17.71
N ASN A 270 14.27 -9.46 17.97
CA ASN A 270 13.83 -8.72 19.16
C ASN A 270 12.43 -8.16 18.89
N LEU A 271 11.46 -8.49 19.75
CA LEU A 271 10.08 -8.01 19.61
C LEU A 271 9.84 -6.81 20.52
N ARG A 272 9.63 -5.65 19.90
CA ARG A 272 9.02 -4.48 20.56
C ARG A 272 7.56 -4.41 20.14
N VAL A 273 6.69 -4.80 21.06
CA VAL A 273 5.25 -4.95 20.80
C VAL A 273 4.51 -3.78 21.42
N LEU A 274 3.65 -3.12 20.64
CA LEU A 274 2.70 -2.11 21.11
C LEU A 274 1.30 -2.72 21.18
N PRO A 275 0.80 -3.09 22.37
CA PRO A 275 -0.59 -3.47 22.55
C PRO A 275 -1.50 -2.25 22.43
N LEU A 276 -2.21 -2.11 21.30
CA LEU A 276 -3.03 -0.94 20.98
C LEU A 276 -4.52 -1.32 20.97
N GLY A 277 -5.36 -0.60 21.72
CA GLY A 277 -6.79 -0.87 21.71
C GLY A 277 -7.59 -0.19 22.81
N ASP A 278 -8.73 -0.78 23.17
CA ASP A 278 -9.66 -0.22 24.16
C ASP A 278 -9.49 -0.83 25.57
N SER A 279 -10.57 -0.84 26.37
CA SER A 279 -10.59 -1.42 27.72
C SER A 279 -10.16 -2.88 27.77
N ILE A 280 -10.35 -3.64 26.69
CA ILE A 280 -9.93 -5.04 26.63
C ILE A 280 -8.41 -5.14 26.58
N THR A 281 -7.73 -4.29 25.80
CA THR A 281 -6.27 -4.19 25.79
C THR A 281 -5.72 -3.63 27.11
N TYR A 282 -6.43 -2.67 27.72
CA TYR A 282 -6.10 -2.12 29.04
C TYR A 282 -6.13 -3.20 30.14
N GLY A 283 -7.08 -4.14 30.05
CA GLY A 283 -7.20 -5.31 30.92
C GLY A 283 -8.50 -5.40 31.74
N ASP A 284 -9.55 -4.68 31.38
CA ASP A 284 -10.82 -4.71 32.11
C ASP A 284 -11.47 -6.10 32.10
N GLY A 285 -12.23 -6.45 33.14
CA GLY A 285 -12.90 -7.75 33.25
C GLY A 285 -12.15 -8.79 34.09
N THR A 286 -10.90 -8.53 34.48
CA THR A 286 -10.18 -9.28 35.52
C THR A 286 -9.66 -8.36 36.63
N PRO A 287 -9.56 -8.83 37.88
CA PRO A 287 -9.10 -7.99 39.00
C PRO A 287 -7.65 -7.50 38.91
N ASP A 288 -6.82 -8.15 38.09
CA ASP A 288 -5.40 -7.88 37.95
C ASP A 288 -5.08 -6.90 36.81
N SER A 289 -6.03 -6.59 35.93
CA SER A 289 -5.88 -5.71 34.77
C SER A 289 -4.74 -6.11 33.81
N SER A 290 -4.39 -7.39 33.79
CA SER A 290 -3.25 -7.90 33.01
C SER A 290 -3.56 -8.11 31.52
N SER A 291 -4.85 -8.12 31.13
CA SER A 291 -5.30 -8.40 29.76
C SER A 291 -4.77 -9.75 29.20
N TYR A 292 -4.86 -9.94 27.89
CA TYR A 292 -4.19 -11.03 27.16
C TYR A 292 -2.65 -10.91 27.23
N ARG A 293 -2.13 -9.73 27.56
CA ARG A 293 -0.70 -9.40 27.55
C ARG A 293 0.13 -10.29 28.48
N ALA A 294 -0.38 -10.64 29.66
CA ALA A 294 0.34 -11.50 30.59
C ALA A 294 0.55 -12.92 30.03
N GLN A 295 -0.50 -13.55 29.49
CA GLN A 295 -0.36 -14.88 28.91
C GLN A 295 0.45 -14.85 27.60
N LEU A 296 0.31 -13.77 26.81
CA LEU A 296 1.08 -13.59 25.59
C LEU A 296 2.57 -13.41 25.86
N TRP A 297 2.93 -12.68 26.92
CA TRP A 297 4.32 -12.52 27.38
C TRP A 297 4.98 -13.88 27.65
N ASP A 298 4.31 -14.75 28.40
CA ASP A 298 4.82 -16.08 28.73
C ASP A 298 4.95 -17.00 27.50
N LEU A 299 4.04 -16.85 26.51
CA LEU A 299 4.07 -17.64 25.27
C LEU A 299 5.22 -17.18 24.36
N LEU A 300 5.39 -15.87 24.16
CA LEU A 300 6.44 -15.33 23.30
C LEU A 300 7.85 -15.58 23.84
N LEU A 301 8.03 -15.59 25.18
CA LEU A 301 9.31 -15.98 25.80
C LEU A 301 9.61 -17.49 25.67
N ALA A 302 8.62 -18.32 25.34
CA ALA A 302 8.81 -19.74 25.09
C ALA A 302 9.14 -20.06 23.61
N ASP A 303 8.99 -19.07 22.71
CA ASP A 303 9.40 -19.11 21.31
C ASP A 303 10.86 -18.62 21.12
N ASP A 304 11.43 -18.74 19.92
CA ASP A 304 12.80 -18.28 19.56
C ASP A 304 12.93 -16.72 19.51
N VAL A 305 12.42 -16.02 20.53
CA VAL A 305 12.49 -14.55 20.70
C VAL A 305 13.58 -14.20 21.72
N ASP A 306 14.61 -13.49 21.26
CA ASP A 306 15.78 -13.16 22.11
C ASP A 306 15.50 -12.08 23.16
N SER A 307 14.62 -11.12 22.86
CA SER A 307 14.09 -10.16 23.84
C SER A 307 12.71 -9.66 23.45
N LEU A 308 11.88 -9.42 24.47
CA LEU A 308 10.51 -8.92 24.36
C LEU A 308 10.38 -7.64 25.20
N ASP A 309 9.77 -6.61 24.62
CA ASP A 309 9.58 -5.28 25.18
C ASP A 309 8.16 -4.83 24.83
N TYR A 310 7.28 -4.66 25.83
CA TYR A 310 6.01 -3.98 25.59
C TYR A 310 6.21 -2.48 25.69
N VAL A 311 5.56 -1.73 24.83
CA VAL A 311 5.64 -0.27 24.80
C VAL A 311 4.25 0.36 24.76
N GLY A 312 4.16 1.62 25.17
CA GLY A 312 2.93 2.39 25.26
C GLY A 312 2.87 3.24 26.53
N ALA A 313 2.01 4.27 26.52
CA ALA A 313 1.92 5.27 27.58
C ALA A 313 1.18 4.77 28.83
N GLN A 314 0.38 3.72 28.71
CA GLN A 314 -0.34 3.11 29.83
C GLN A 314 0.50 2.03 30.47
N LYS A 315 0.48 1.96 31.81
CA LYS A 315 1.14 0.91 32.58
C LYS A 315 0.15 0.24 33.51
N THR A 316 -0.31 -0.95 33.13
CA THR A 316 -1.34 -1.72 33.86
C THR A 316 -1.07 -3.20 33.85
N GLY A 317 -1.57 -3.92 34.86
CA GLY A 317 -1.46 -5.37 34.97
C GLY A 317 -0.48 -5.86 36.03
N GLN A 318 -0.51 -7.17 36.31
CA GLN A 318 0.48 -7.88 37.12
C GLN A 318 1.37 -8.77 36.24
N LEU A 319 2.29 -8.16 35.51
CA LEU A 319 3.22 -8.81 34.59
C LEU A 319 4.58 -8.10 34.61
N ALA A 320 5.61 -8.75 34.05
CA ALA A 320 6.99 -8.25 34.08
C ALA A 320 7.12 -6.88 33.39
N ASP A 321 6.43 -6.72 32.26
CA ASP A 321 6.32 -5.48 31.53
C ASP A 321 4.84 -5.10 31.34
N GLY A 322 4.41 -4.07 32.09
CA GLY A 322 3.03 -3.63 32.12
C GLY A 322 2.65 -2.61 31.04
N ASP A 323 3.59 -2.24 30.16
CA ASP A 323 3.38 -1.16 29.20
C ASP A 323 2.38 -1.57 28.11
N ASN A 324 1.53 -0.62 27.70
CA ASN A 324 0.50 -0.78 26.68
C ASN A 324 -0.09 0.56 26.24
N GLU A 325 -0.91 0.52 25.20
CA GLU A 325 -1.71 1.65 24.71
C GLU A 325 -3.19 1.25 24.63
N GLY A 326 -3.69 0.62 25.69
CA GLY A 326 -5.10 0.31 25.89
C GLY A 326 -5.84 1.48 26.52
N HIS A 327 -6.96 1.93 25.96
CA HIS A 327 -7.71 3.07 26.49
C HIS A 327 -9.15 2.73 26.81
N GLN A 328 -9.51 2.79 28.11
CA GLN A 328 -10.82 2.39 28.57
C GLN A 328 -11.93 3.23 27.93
N GLY A 329 -12.86 2.55 27.26
CA GLY A 329 -14.03 3.19 26.66
C GLY A 329 -13.77 3.95 25.36
N TRP A 330 -12.57 3.85 24.76
CA TRP A 330 -12.22 4.55 23.53
C TRP A 330 -12.74 3.83 22.28
N THR A 331 -13.10 4.61 21.26
CA THR A 331 -13.50 4.14 19.92
C THR A 331 -12.33 4.09 18.95
N ILE A 332 -12.54 3.51 17.76
CA ILE A 332 -11.55 3.48 16.67
C ILE A 332 -11.00 4.89 16.38
N SER A 333 -11.88 5.89 16.30
CA SER A 333 -11.50 7.29 16.02
C SER A 333 -10.59 7.89 17.09
N GLN A 334 -10.80 7.56 18.36
CA GLN A 334 -9.99 8.12 19.44
C GLN A 334 -8.59 7.50 19.45
N ILE A 335 -8.49 6.20 19.19
CA ILE A 335 -7.20 5.53 19.01
C ILE A 335 -6.47 6.06 17.76
N SER A 336 -7.18 6.30 16.67
CA SER A 336 -6.63 6.95 15.47
C SER A 336 -6.05 8.34 15.76
N GLY A 337 -6.67 9.10 16.66
CA GLY A 337 -6.17 10.42 17.08
C GLY A 337 -4.81 10.44 17.78
N ILE A 338 -4.33 9.29 18.28
CA ILE A 338 -3.01 9.17 18.94
C ILE A 338 -2.05 8.23 18.21
N ALA A 339 -2.50 7.55 17.15
CA ALA A 339 -1.74 6.47 16.54
C ALA A 339 -0.38 6.95 16.00
N SER A 340 -0.34 8.06 15.25
CA SER A 340 0.89 8.56 14.63
C SER A 340 1.95 8.97 15.66
N CYS A 341 1.58 9.73 16.69
CA CYS A 341 2.53 10.15 17.73
C CYS A 341 2.99 8.97 18.59
N THR A 342 2.09 8.04 18.94
CA THR A 342 2.42 6.79 19.66
C THR A 342 3.43 5.95 18.87
N MET A 343 3.24 5.83 17.56
CA MET A 343 4.17 5.09 16.70
C MET A 343 5.55 5.76 16.60
N ARG A 344 5.64 7.10 16.69
CA ARG A 344 6.92 7.83 16.74
C ARG A 344 7.61 7.73 18.10
N GLU A 345 6.86 7.86 19.18
CA GLU A 345 7.35 7.76 20.55
C GLU A 345 7.99 6.39 20.81
N TYR A 346 7.34 5.31 20.36
CA TYR A 346 7.71 3.96 20.75
C TYR A 346 8.36 3.12 19.62
N ARG A 347 8.15 3.48 18.35
CA ARG A 347 8.64 2.76 17.13
C ARG A 347 8.61 1.23 17.27
N PRO A 348 7.44 0.63 17.57
CA PRO A 348 7.33 -0.81 17.72
C PRO A 348 7.55 -1.50 16.36
N ASN A 349 8.08 -2.72 16.35
CA ASN A 349 8.07 -3.56 15.15
C ASN A 349 6.85 -4.48 15.07
N VAL A 350 6.05 -4.56 16.15
CA VAL A 350 4.78 -5.29 16.18
C VAL A 350 3.68 -4.47 16.85
N VAL A 351 2.50 -4.42 16.24
CA VAL A 351 1.29 -3.86 16.88
C VAL A 351 0.24 -4.95 17.00
N THR A 352 -0.27 -5.19 18.21
CA THR A 352 -1.50 -5.99 18.39
C THR A 352 -2.68 -5.03 18.49
N LEU A 353 -3.56 -5.04 17.48
CA LEU A 353 -4.67 -4.10 17.37
C LEU A 353 -6.02 -4.81 17.62
N HIS A 354 -6.62 -4.51 18.77
CA HIS A 354 -7.99 -4.93 19.12
C HIS A 354 -8.84 -3.71 19.47
N ILE A 355 -9.62 -3.20 18.51
CA ILE A 355 -10.39 -1.96 18.65
C ILE A 355 -11.72 -2.02 17.88
N GLY A 356 -12.75 -1.32 18.39
CA GLY A 356 -14.08 -1.26 17.80
C GLY A 356 -15.20 -1.74 18.73
N THR A 357 -14.86 -2.34 19.88
CA THR A 357 -15.85 -2.83 20.86
C THR A 357 -16.80 -1.72 21.33
N ASN A 358 -16.25 -0.53 21.61
CA ASN A 358 -17.02 0.62 22.06
C ASN A 358 -17.92 1.21 20.95
N ASP A 359 -17.46 1.20 19.69
CA ASP A 359 -18.27 1.59 18.54
C ASP A 359 -19.52 0.69 18.43
N MET A 360 -19.33 -0.63 18.54
CA MET A 360 -20.43 -1.61 18.45
C MET A 360 -21.38 -1.53 19.65
N ALA A 361 -20.81 -1.41 20.86
CA ALA A 361 -21.57 -1.34 22.10
C ALA A 361 -22.47 -0.09 22.16
N ARG A 362 -21.96 1.06 21.69
CA ARG A 362 -22.66 2.35 21.73
C ARG A 362 -23.42 2.68 20.45
N ASN A 363 -23.39 1.79 19.46
CA ASN A 363 -23.99 2.00 18.14
C ASN A 363 -23.47 3.25 17.43
N ILE A 364 -22.17 3.50 17.52
CA ILE A 364 -21.53 4.67 16.91
C ILE A 364 -21.08 4.26 15.51
N ASP A 365 -21.81 4.74 14.51
CA ASP A 365 -21.53 4.55 13.08
C ASP A 365 -20.94 3.17 12.76
N VAL A 366 -21.75 2.14 12.97
CA VAL A 366 -21.36 0.74 12.78
C VAL A 366 -21.04 0.45 11.31
N ALA A 367 -21.73 1.11 10.38
CA ALA A 367 -21.52 0.96 8.94
C ALA A 367 -20.17 1.54 8.48
N GLY A 368 -19.75 2.69 9.03
CA GLY A 368 -18.45 3.30 8.74
C GLY A 368 -17.27 2.76 9.56
N ALA A 369 -17.52 1.94 10.58
CA ALA A 369 -16.46 1.40 11.45
C ALA A 369 -15.38 0.58 10.70
N PRO A 370 -15.70 -0.26 9.69
CA PRO A 370 -14.68 -0.95 8.88
C PRO A 370 -13.71 0.01 8.18
N GLU A 371 -14.21 1.14 7.65
CA GLU A 371 -13.34 2.13 7.01
C GLU A 371 -12.49 2.91 8.00
N ARG A 372 -13.03 3.22 9.18
CA ARG A 372 -12.22 3.80 10.27
C ARG A 372 -11.11 2.87 10.70
N LEU A 373 -11.36 1.56 10.76
CA LEU A 373 -10.32 0.56 11.06
C LEU A 373 -9.26 0.52 9.95
N ARG A 374 -9.67 0.52 8.68
CA ARG A 374 -8.75 0.59 7.54
C ARG A 374 -7.87 1.84 7.62
N GLY A 375 -8.46 2.99 7.92
CA GLY A 375 -7.73 4.26 8.09
C GLY A 375 -6.71 4.20 9.24
N LEU A 376 -7.10 3.65 10.40
CA LEU A 376 -6.20 3.46 11.54
C LEU A 376 -5.02 2.54 11.20
N ILE A 377 -5.26 1.39 10.54
CA ILE A 377 -4.20 0.49 10.09
C ILE A 377 -3.25 1.21 9.14
N GLY A 378 -3.80 1.99 8.20
CA GLY A 378 -3.03 2.83 7.28
C GLY A 378 -2.12 3.82 8.01
N GLN A 379 -2.64 4.51 9.03
CA GLN A 379 -1.86 5.45 9.86
C GLN A 379 -0.72 4.77 10.62
N ILE A 380 -0.97 3.60 11.21
CA ILE A 380 0.05 2.83 11.95
C ILE A 380 1.21 2.46 11.01
N ILE A 381 0.89 1.91 9.83
CA ILE A 381 1.91 1.50 8.83
C ILE A 381 2.62 2.73 8.25
N ALA A 382 1.90 3.84 8.10
CA ALA A 382 2.46 5.09 7.61
C ALA A 382 3.49 5.66 8.60
N ALA A 383 3.17 5.69 9.89
CA ALA A 383 4.04 6.23 10.95
C ALA A 383 5.18 5.27 11.35
N GLY A 384 4.98 3.96 11.21
CA GLY A 384 6.01 2.95 11.42
C GLY A 384 6.06 1.94 10.27
N PRO A 385 6.72 2.24 9.14
CA PRO A 385 6.82 1.33 8.00
C PRO A 385 7.50 -0.01 8.31
N GLU A 386 8.30 -0.06 9.36
CA GLU A 386 8.90 -1.30 9.89
C GLU A 386 7.92 -2.18 10.69
N THR A 387 6.69 -1.73 10.92
CA THR A 387 5.75 -2.36 11.83
C THR A 387 4.94 -3.44 11.14
N THR A 388 4.88 -4.61 11.77
CA THR A 388 3.88 -5.63 11.45
C THR A 388 2.62 -5.42 12.27
N VAL A 389 1.47 -5.29 11.62
CA VAL A 389 0.19 -5.00 12.29
C VAL A 389 -0.66 -6.26 12.37
N LEU A 390 -0.99 -6.69 13.59
CA LEU A 390 -1.82 -7.85 13.88
C LEU A 390 -3.22 -7.39 14.27
N VAL A 391 -4.14 -7.45 13.31
CA VAL A 391 -5.51 -6.92 13.45
C VAL A 391 -6.44 -8.04 13.86
N SER A 392 -7.04 -7.95 15.04
CA SER A 392 -7.95 -8.98 15.53
C SER A 392 -9.40 -8.74 15.16
N THR A 393 -10.17 -9.81 14.92
CA THR A 393 -11.63 -9.75 15.06
C THR A 393 -12.02 -9.44 16.50
N LEU A 394 -13.16 -8.79 16.71
CA LEU A 394 -13.68 -8.52 18.05
C LEU A 394 -14.20 -9.80 18.70
N ILE A 395 -13.93 -9.94 19.99
CA ILE A 395 -14.55 -10.97 20.85
C ILE A 395 -16.08 -10.80 20.96
N PRO A 396 -16.83 -11.85 21.34
CA PRO A 396 -18.29 -11.77 21.42
C PRO A 396 -18.79 -10.91 22.60
N SER A 397 -19.98 -10.32 22.44
CA SER A 397 -20.74 -9.72 23.53
C SER A 397 -21.84 -10.67 24.02
N THR A 398 -22.16 -10.67 25.32
CA THR A 398 -23.33 -11.39 25.84
C THR A 398 -24.65 -10.67 25.55
N THR A 399 -24.62 -9.46 24.99
CA THR A 399 -25.81 -8.71 24.58
C THR A 399 -26.13 -8.94 23.10
N PRO A 400 -27.30 -9.52 22.74
CA PRO A 400 -27.60 -9.92 21.36
C PRO A 400 -27.51 -8.79 20.32
N ALA A 401 -27.96 -7.58 20.66
CA ALA A 401 -27.90 -6.44 19.76
C ALA A 401 -26.46 -5.98 19.46
N ILE A 402 -25.58 -6.02 20.47
CA ILE A 402 -24.16 -5.69 20.32
C ILE A 402 -23.46 -6.82 19.55
N MET A 403 -23.79 -8.08 19.85
CA MET A 403 -23.23 -9.25 19.16
C MET A 403 -23.53 -9.24 17.65
N ASN A 404 -24.73 -8.84 17.24
CA ASN A 404 -25.06 -8.72 15.81
C ASN A 404 -24.19 -7.67 15.11
N ARG A 405 -23.98 -6.50 15.73
CA ARG A 405 -23.09 -5.47 15.19
C ARG A 405 -21.63 -5.94 15.12
N ILE A 406 -21.17 -6.64 16.17
CA ILE A 406 -19.84 -7.26 16.19
C ILE A 406 -19.68 -8.27 15.04
N GLN A 407 -20.69 -9.08 14.75
CA GLN A 407 -20.65 -10.02 13.61
C GLN A 407 -20.55 -9.30 12.27
N GLN A 408 -21.30 -8.21 12.08
CA GLN A 408 -21.23 -7.39 10.86
C GLN A 408 -19.85 -6.75 10.70
N TYR A 409 -19.30 -6.18 11.78
CA TYR A 409 -17.98 -5.58 11.79
C TYR A 409 -16.88 -6.62 11.51
N ASN A 410 -16.91 -7.75 12.22
CA ASN A 410 -15.93 -8.83 12.06
C ASN A 410 -15.93 -9.44 10.66
N ALA A 411 -17.08 -9.48 9.97
CA ALA A 411 -17.17 -9.98 8.60
C ALA A 411 -16.40 -9.11 7.59
N ALA A 412 -16.18 -7.82 7.88
CA ALA A 412 -15.45 -6.91 7.01
C ALA A 412 -13.91 -6.97 7.20
N ILE A 413 -13.44 -7.36 8.38
CA ILE A 413 -12.01 -7.30 8.75
C ILE A 413 -11.13 -8.18 7.83
N PRO A 414 -11.49 -9.42 7.45
CA PRO A 414 -10.68 -10.22 6.54
C PRO A 414 -10.43 -9.55 5.19
N GLY A 415 -11.45 -8.87 4.62
CA GLY A 415 -11.30 -8.13 3.37
C GLY A 415 -10.39 -6.90 3.50
N ILE A 416 -10.43 -6.21 4.65
CA ILE A 416 -9.52 -5.09 4.95
C ILE A 416 -8.08 -5.58 5.01
N VAL A 417 -7.82 -6.66 5.77
CA VAL A 417 -6.48 -7.24 5.89
C VAL A 417 -5.97 -7.74 4.54
N ALA A 418 -6.81 -8.45 3.77
CA ALA A 418 -6.45 -8.93 2.44
C ALA A 418 -6.08 -7.80 1.48
N GLY A 419 -6.77 -6.64 1.57
CA GLY A 419 -6.42 -5.45 0.78
C GLY A 419 -5.01 -4.93 1.09
N PHE A 420 -4.62 -4.85 2.36
CA PHE A 420 -3.26 -4.47 2.75
C PHE A 420 -2.21 -5.51 2.33
N GLN A 421 -2.53 -6.80 2.44
CA GLN A 421 -1.64 -7.89 2.00
C GLN A 421 -1.44 -7.90 0.48
N ALA A 422 -2.51 -7.65 -0.30
CA ALA A 422 -2.43 -7.51 -1.76
C ALA A 422 -1.55 -6.31 -2.17
N ALA A 423 -1.51 -5.26 -1.34
CA ALA A 423 -0.60 -4.12 -1.49
C ALA A 423 0.83 -4.38 -0.93
N GLY A 424 1.15 -5.61 -0.55
CA GLY A 424 2.47 -6.01 -0.05
C GLY A 424 2.81 -5.52 1.37
N ARG A 425 1.81 -5.11 2.16
CA ARG A 425 2.01 -4.65 3.55
C ARG A 425 1.97 -5.82 4.53
N ALA A 426 2.78 -5.75 5.59
CA ALA A 426 2.84 -6.73 6.68
C ALA A 426 1.66 -6.57 7.66
N VAL A 427 0.46 -6.90 7.20
CA VAL A 427 -0.78 -6.89 8.01
C VAL A 427 -1.34 -8.29 8.09
N TYR A 428 -1.64 -8.77 9.29
CA TYR A 428 -2.14 -10.13 9.50
C TYR A 428 -3.42 -10.13 10.33
N LEU A 429 -4.35 -11.01 9.95
CA LEU A 429 -5.60 -11.22 10.66
C LEU A 429 -5.36 -12.11 11.89
N VAL A 430 -5.94 -11.73 13.02
CA VAL A 430 -5.99 -12.55 14.23
C VAL A 430 -7.44 -12.95 14.49
N ASP A 431 -7.73 -14.23 14.39
CA ASP A 431 -9.08 -14.74 14.60
C ASP A 431 -9.35 -14.98 16.10
N MET A 432 -10.27 -14.20 16.67
CA MET A 432 -10.72 -14.31 18.05
C MET A 432 -11.91 -15.28 18.24
N GLY A 433 -12.32 -16.03 17.22
CA GLY A 433 -13.48 -16.93 17.25
C GLY A 433 -13.47 -18.01 18.33
N ALA A 434 -12.30 -18.32 18.93
CA ALA A 434 -12.18 -19.24 20.06
C ALA A 434 -12.80 -18.70 21.37
N VAL A 435 -12.91 -17.36 21.51
CA VAL A 435 -13.55 -16.71 22.65
C VAL A 435 -15.07 -16.80 22.48
N THR A 436 -15.75 -17.35 23.48
CA THR A 436 -17.19 -17.59 23.46
C THR A 436 -17.91 -16.70 24.49
N PRO A 437 -19.25 -16.54 24.41
CA PRO A 437 -20.00 -15.81 25.44
C PRO A 437 -19.81 -16.35 26.88
N GLY A 438 -19.42 -17.61 27.06
CA GLY A 438 -19.08 -18.18 28.38
C GLY A 438 -17.73 -17.73 28.93
N ASP A 439 -16.91 -17.10 28.10
CA ASP A 439 -15.59 -16.56 28.45
C ASP A 439 -15.64 -15.08 28.83
N MET A 440 -16.83 -14.52 29.06
CA MET A 440 -17.05 -13.11 29.39
C MET A 440 -17.30 -12.93 30.89
N THR A 441 -16.74 -11.88 31.50
CA THR A 441 -17.06 -11.44 32.86
C THR A 441 -18.34 -10.60 32.88
N ASP A 442 -18.52 -9.75 31.87
CA ASP A 442 -19.69 -8.90 31.69
C ASP A 442 -20.16 -8.87 30.22
N SER A 443 -20.87 -7.81 29.82
CA SER A 443 -21.36 -7.66 28.45
C SER A 443 -20.29 -7.48 27.39
N LEU A 444 -19.10 -6.98 27.74
CA LEU A 444 -18.05 -6.56 26.80
C LEU A 444 -16.66 -7.10 27.16
N HIS A 445 -16.40 -7.42 28.43
CA HIS A 445 -15.06 -7.75 28.90
C HIS A 445 -14.87 -9.26 29.15
N PRO A 446 -13.75 -9.85 28.68
CA PRO A 446 -13.39 -11.23 28.96
C PRO A 446 -13.17 -11.49 30.46
N ASN A 447 -13.39 -12.74 30.85
CA ASN A 447 -12.79 -13.30 32.06
C ASN A 447 -11.39 -13.84 31.75
N ALA A 448 -10.70 -14.35 32.79
CA ALA A 448 -9.34 -14.88 32.64
C ALA A 448 -9.22 -15.99 31.57
N ASN A 449 -10.27 -16.78 31.33
CA ASN A 449 -10.25 -17.78 30.26
C ASN A 449 -10.33 -17.15 28.87
N GLY A 450 -11.15 -16.11 28.70
CA GLY A 450 -11.24 -15.37 27.45
C GLY A 450 -9.92 -14.68 27.09
N TYR A 451 -9.28 -14.03 28.06
CA TYR A 451 -7.96 -13.42 27.85
C TYR A 451 -6.87 -14.43 27.48
N ARG A 452 -6.86 -15.63 28.06
CA ARG A 452 -5.94 -16.71 27.64
C ARG A 452 -6.15 -17.15 26.20
N LYS A 453 -7.40 -17.22 25.74
CA LYS A 453 -7.72 -17.56 24.35
C LYS A 453 -7.31 -16.46 23.38
N MET A 454 -7.50 -15.19 23.75
CA MET A 454 -7.01 -14.05 22.96
C MET A 454 -5.48 -14.07 22.85
N ALA A 455 -4.79 -14.34 23.95
CA ALA A 455 -3.32 -14.47 23.95
C ALA A 455 -2.85 -15.58 23.00
N ALA A 456 -3.48 -16.76 23.06
CA ALA A 456 -3.16 -17.87 22.16
C ALA A 456 -3.43 -17.55 20.68
N ALA A 457 -4.43 -16.71 20.39
CA ALA A 457 -4.71 -16.27 19.02
C ALA A 457 -3.61 -15.32 18.50
N PHE A 458 -3.21 -14.32 19.30
CA PHE A 458 -2.11 -13.43 18.94
C PHE A 458 -0.78 -14.18 18.81
N ASP A 459 -0.45 -15.04 19.77
CA ASP A 459 0.72 -15.90 19.77
C ASP A 459 0.81 -16.73 18.48
N LYS A 460 -0.26 -17.47 18.15
CA LYS A 460 -0.33 -18.26 16.91
C LYS A 460 0.02 -17.45 15.67
N THR A 461 -0.47 -16.21 15.57
CA THR A 461 -0.16 -15.33 14.43
C THR A 461 1.27 -14.80 14.48
N ILE A 462 1.79 -14.43 15.66
CA ILE A 462 3.17 -13.99 15.85
C ILE A 462 4.17 -15.12 15.54
N SER A 463 4.00 -16.31 16.12
CA SER A 463 4.84 -17.48 15.83
C SER A 463 4.78 -17.86 14.35
N THR A 464 3.65 -17.62 13.68
CA THR A 464 3.55 -17.78 12.22
C THR A 464 4.43 -16.74 11.52
N ALA A 465 4.25 -15.45 11.79
CA ALA A 465 5.04 -14.39 11.17
C ALA A 465 6.55 -14.49 11.44
N LEU A 466 6.97 -14.89 12.65
CA LEU A 466 8.38 -15.13 13.02
C LEU A 466 9.02 -16.19 12.10
N ARG A 467 8.30 -17.28 11.80
CA ARG A 467 8.80 -18.38 10.95
C ARG A 467 8.98 -18.00 9.48
N TRP A 468 8.43 -16.87 9.04
CA TRP A 468 8.49 -16.38 7.66
C TRP A 468 9.36 -15.11 7.52
N GLY A 469 10.04 -14.69 8.58
CA GLY A 469 10.80 -13.42 8.57
C GLY A 469 9.89 -12.20 8.44
N GLY A 470 8.64 -12.30 8.91
CA GLY A 470 7.63 -11.24 8.77
C GLY A 470 7.90 -10.00 9.62
N PHE A 471 8.86 -10.06 10.55
CA PHE A 471 9.19 -8.96 11.45
C PHE A 471 10.50 -8.29 11.07
N LEU A 472 10.44 -6.97 10.92
CA LEU A 472 11.61 -6.13 10.73
C LEU A 472 12.23 -5.77 12.09
N THR A 473 13.49 -5.33 12.10
CA THR A 473 14.17 -4.93 13.32
C THR A 473 13.51 -3.68 13.93
N ALA A 474 13.25 -3.71 15.24
CA ALA A 474 12.72 -2.54 15.97
C ALA A 474 13.70 -1.35 15.88
N LYS A 475 13.18 -0.15 15.61
CA LYS A 475 13.94 1.11 15.59
C LYS A 475 13.78 1.83 16.92
N ASN A 476 14.67 2.76 17.26
CA ASN A 476 14.51 3.57 18.48
C ASN A 476 13.42 4.63 18.27
N GLY A 477 12.55 4.80 19.27
CA GLY A 477 11.55 5.86 19.28
C GLY A 477 12.10 7.19 19.79
N VAL A 478 11.31 8.25 19.66
CA VAL A 478 11.63 9.62 20.08
C VAL A 478 10.93 9.91 21.42
N PRO A 479 11.64 9.92 22.56
CA PRO A 479 11.02 10.14 23.87
C PRO A 479 10.43 11.56 23.97
N GLY A 480 9.15 11.67 24.33
CA GLY A 480 8.44 12.94 24.47
C GLY A 480 7.64 13.41 23.25
N ALA A 481 7.65 12.66 22.15
CA ALA A 481 6.86 12.92 20.93
C ALA A 481 5.34 13.06 21.17
N CYS A 482 4.81 12.60 22.32
CA CYS A 482 3.40 12.73 22.68
C CYS A 482 3.06 13.86 23.70
N GLY A 483 4.05 14.49 24.36
CA GLY A 483 3.85 15.50 25.41
C GLY A 483 2.99 15.05 26.63
N PRO A 484 2.86 15.87 27.70
CA PRO A 484 1.98 15.54 28.83
C PRO A 484 0.50 15.80 28.50
N THR A 485 -0.33 14.74 28.53
CA THR A 485 -1.79 14.78 28.30
C THR A 485 -2.54 15.76 29.22
N PRO A 486 -3.37 16.68 28.69
CA PRO A 486 -4.34 17.42 29.49
C PRO A 486 -5.56 16.56 29.86
N GLY A 487 -5.96 16.58 31.12
CA GLY A 487 -7.11 15.83 31.65
C GLY A 487 -8.48 16.36 31.21
N ASN A 488 -9.38 15.40 30.93
CA ASN A 488 -10.84 15.43 30.90
C ASN A 488 -11.60 16.76 30.66
N GLY A 489 -12.16 16.89 29.45
CA GLY A 489 -13.50 17.45 29.15
C GLY A 489 -13.57 18.52 28.04
N PRO A 490 -14.73 18.79 27.39
CA PRO A 490 -15.89 17.95 27.09
C PRO A 490 -15.90 17.47 25.61
N SER A 491 -16.87 16.61 25.27
CA SER A 491 -17.09 16.01 23.95
C SER A 491 -17.05 16.99 22.78
N VAL A 492 -16.29 16.65 21.74
CA VAL A 492 -16.47 17.21 20.39
C VAL A 492 -16.75 16.05 19.43
N THR A 493 -17.97 16.02 18.93
CA THR A 493 -18.49 15.10 17.92
C THR A 493 -18.00 15.51 16.52
N GLY A 494 -17.58 14.53 15.71
CA GLY A 494 -17.40 14.65 14.26
C GLY A 494 -15.93 14.67 13.82
N MET A 495 -15.45 13.54 13.29
CA MET A 495 -14.11 13.39 12.68
C MET A 495 -14.29 12.83 11.26
N ASP A 496 -14.14 13.69 10.27
CA ASP A 496 -13.76 13.39 8.89
C ASP A 496 -12.60 14.35 8.56
N GLY A 497 -11.56 13.84 7.88
CA GLY A 497 -10.32 14.57 7.61
C GLY A 497 -10.57 15.89 6.88
N TRP A 498 -9.85 16.94 7.35
CA TRP A 498 -10.10 18.37 7.12
C TRP A 498 -11.25 18.95 7.96
N ASN A 499 -11.08 19.07 9.28
CA ASN A 499 -11.63 20.22 10.00
C ASN A 499 -11.05 20.46 11.40
N ARG A 500 -10.03 21.32 11.44
CA ARG A 500 -9.94 22.45 12.37
C ARG A 500 -9.01 23.45 11.66
N PHE A 501 -9.48 24.43 10.89
CA PHE A 501 -10.30 25.55 11.30
C PHE A 501 -11.31 25.96 10.21
N GLU A 502 -12.58 25.62 10.38
CA GLU A 502 -13.68 26.20 9.60
C GLU A 502 -14.04 27.64 10.02
N ARG A 503 -13.07 28.38 10.57
CA ARG A 503 -13.07 29.85 10.57
C ARG A 503 -11.85 30.45 9.87
N PHE A 504 -10.93 29.62 9.42
CA PHE A 504 -9.62 30.02 8.93
C PHE A 504 -9.13 29.03 7.86
N GLY A 505 -9.78 29.04 6.70
CA GLY A 505 -9.03 29.00 5.43
C GLY A 505 -8.20 30.28 5.26
N GLY A 506 -7.59 30.80 6.32
CA GLY A 506 -7.20 32.19 6.49
C GLY A 506 -6.31 32.39 7.72
N MET A 507 -5.18 33.05 7.56
CA MET A 507 -4.40 33.73 8.59
C MET A 507 -4.36 33.08 10.01
N ILE A 508 -3.37 32.21 10.27
CA ILE A 508 -3.07 31.65 11.60
C ILE A 508 -2.41 32.66 12.55
N ALA A 509 -1.75 33.69 12.02
CA ALA A 509 -1.17 34.78 12.80
C ALA A 509 -1.53 36.12 12.17
N ALA A 510 -2.14 37.02 12.95
CA ALA A 510 -2.59 38.33 12.46
C ALA A 510 -1.45 39.36 12.29
N GLY A 511 -0.21 38.96 12.55
CA GLY A 511 0.93 39.86 12.66
C GLY A 511 0.94 40.65 13.97
N VAL A 512 2.11 41.13 14.37
CA VAL A 512 2.25 42.04 15.52
C VAL A 512 2.28 43.47 14.98
N PRO A 513 1.55 44.44 15.57
CA PRO A 513 1.61 45.83 15.13
C PRO A 513 3.04 46.37 15.09
N GLY A 514 3.47 46.84 13.91
CA GLY A 514 4.82 47.34 13.68
C GLY A 514 5.85 46.27 13.31
N GLY A 515 5.48 44.98 13.39
CA GLY A 515 6.29 43.88 12.89
C GLY A 515 6.21 43.75 11.37
N THR A 516 7.25 43.17 10.78
CA THR A 516 7.39 42.98 9.34
C THR A 516 7.81 41.56 8.98
N ARG A 517 7.55 41.15 7.73
CA ARG A 517 8.03 39.86 7.19
C ARG A 517 9.53 39.61 7.43
N GLU A 518 10.34 40.66 7.31
CA GLU A 518 11.80 40.57 7.40
C GLU A 518 12.27 40.23 8.83
N GLU A 519 11.51 40.63 9.85
CA GLU A 519 11.75 40.34 11.26
C GLU A 519 11.24 38.94 11.66
N LEU A 520 10.28 38.39 10.93
CA LEU A 520 9.57 37.16 11.28
C LEU A 520 10.44 35.91 11.12
N ARG A 521 10.47 35.05 12.15
CA ARG A 521 11.04 33.69 12.12
C ARG A 521 10.10 32.70 12.83
N PHE A 522 10.32 31.42 12.56
CA PHE A 522 9.74 30.28 13.26
C PHE A 522 10.86 29.44 13.86
N ALA A 523 10.62 28.88 15.04
CA ALA A 523 11.52 28.00 15.77
C ALA A 523 10.80 27.42 16.99
N ASP A 524 11.02 26.15 17.33
CA ASP A 524 10.49 25.54 18.56
C ASP A 524 11.36 25.95 19.76
N LEU A 525 10.89 26.93 20.55
CA LEU A 525 11.65 27.43 21.68
C LEU A 525 11.35 26.69 22.99
N ASN A 526 10.26 25.95 23.08
CA ASN A 526 9.84 25.28 24.31
C ASN A 526 9.97 23.75 24.26
N GLY A 527 10.24 23.19 23.10
CA GLY A 527 10.43 21.76 22.83
C GLY A 527 9.13 20.98 22.87
N ASP A 528 8.01 21.59 22.48
CA ASP A 528 6.72 20.92 22.43
C ASP A 528 6.36 20.35 21.05
N GLY A 529 7.30 20.43 20.11
CA GLY A 529 7.17 19.99 18.72
C GLY A 529 6.42 21.00 17.86
N ARG A 530 6.14 22.22 18.34
CA ARG A 530 5.45 23.25 17.57
C ARG A 530 6.32 24.48 17.45
N ASP A 531 6.46 24.97 16.24
CA ASP A 531 7.20 26.18 15.96
C ASP A 531 6.49 27.43 16.49
N ASP A 532 7.26 28.27 17.17
CA ASP A 532 6.82 29.50 17.79
C ASP A 532 6.99 30.72 16.87
N TYR A 533 6.12 31.73 17.01
CA TYR A 533 6.19 32.96 16.23
C TYR A 533 7.20 33.92 16.83
N LEU A 534 8.26 34.25 16.07
CA LEU A 534 9.34 35.13 16.53
C LEU A 534 9.43 36.42 15.72
N LEU A 535 9.71 37.54 16.39
CA LEU A 535 10.18 38.77 15.78
C LEU A 535 11.59 39.09 16.23
N VAL A 536 12.48 39.20 15.25
CA VAL A 536 13.89 39.51 15.43
C VAL A 536 14.16 40.93 14.95
N ASP A 537 14.68 41.80 15.83
CA ASP A 537 15.07 43.16 15.45
C ASP A 537 16.45 43.19 14.75
N PRO A 538 16.87 44.32 14.14
CA PRO A 538 18.16 44.40 13.43
C PRO A 538 19.40 44.11 14.29
N GLN A 539 19.31 44.20 15.62
CA GLN A 539 20.39 43.87 16.57
C GLN A 539 20.32 42.42 17.07
N GLY A 540 19.41 41.60 16.54
CA GLY A 540 19.25 40.20 16.91
C GLY A 540 18.46 39.99 18.21
N ARG A 541 17.74 41.00 18.71
CA ARG A 541 16.82 40.83 19.85
C ARG A 541 15.60 40.04 19.42
N VAL A 542 15.16 39.09 20.24
CA VAL A 542 14.06 38.17 19.93
C VAL A 542 12.89 38.43 20.86
N ARG A 543 11.73 38.67 20.27
CA ARG A 543 10.43 38.59 20.94
C ARG A 543 9.66 37.40 20.42
N ALA A 544 9.05 36.62 21.31
CA ALA A 544 8.39 35.38 20.95
C ALA A 544 6.95 35.32 21.44
N TRP A 545 6.15 34.54 20.71
CA TRP A 545 4.83 34.13 21.10
C TRP A 545 4.70 32.62 20.97
N GLY A 546 4.35 31.98 22.07
CA GLY A 546 4.14 30.54 22.14
C GLY A 546 3.00 30.08 21.26
N ASN A 547 3.25 29.04 20.47
CA ASN A 547 2.22 28.36 19.71
C ASN A 547 1.31 27.57 20.67
N ALA A 548 0.00 27.68 20.48
CA ALA A 548 -0.99 26.97 21.29
C ALA A 548 -2.07 26.35 20.41
N LEU A 549 -1.73 26.03 19.16
CA LEU A 549 -2.65 25.38 18.23
C LEU A 549 -3.23 24.11 18.85
N PRO A 550 -4.54 23.85 18.64
CA PRO A 550 -5.45 24.49 17.69
C PRO A 550 -6.17 25.75 18.21
N SER A 551 -5.63 26.46 19.20
CA SER A 551 -5.99 27.86 19.44
C SER A 551 -5.15 28.77 18.55
N VAL A 552 -5.75 29.61 17.70
CA VAL A 552 -5.04 30.68 16.95
C VAL A 552 -4.45 31.77 17.85
N ILE A 553 -4.54 31.61 19.17
CA ILE A 553 -4.04 32.56 20.13
C ILE A 553 -2.57 32.26 20.38
N TRP A 554 -1.72 33.07 19.74
CA TRP A 554 -0.30 33.15 20.02
C TRP A 554 -0.07 33.78 21.39
N THR A 555 0.57 33.03 22.31
CA THR A 555 0.73 33.45 23.70
C THR A 555 1.97 34.33 23.85
N PRO A 556 1.85 35.63 24.15
CA PRO A 556 3.00 36.52 24.21
C PRO A 556 3.94 36.12 25.37
N TRP A 557 5.20 35.81 25.03
CA TRP A 557 6.25 35.56 26.03
C TRP A 557 7.16 36.78 26.25
N GLY A 558 7.04 37.80 25.42
CA GLY A 558 7.83 39.02 25.52
C GLY A 558 9.23 38.84 24.92
N GLU A 559 10.20 39.60 25.44
CA GLU A 559 11.61 39.47 25.04
C GLU A 559 12.19 38.17 25.62
N LEU A 560 12.74 37.33 24.74
CA LEU A 560 13.45 36.10 25.12
C LEU A 560 14.96 36.26 24.99
N ALA A 561 15.44 37.09 24.07
CA ALA A 561 16.86 37.37 23.89
C ALA A 561 17.07 38.87 23.64
N ALA A 562 18.03 39.49 24.34
CA ALA A 562 18.36 40.91 24.17
C ALA A 562 19.16 41.22 22.90
N GLY A 563 19.59 40.19 22.16
CA GLY A 563 20.59 40.27 21.10
C GLY A 563 22.02 40.22 21.66
N VAL A 564 22.99 39.89 20.81
CA VAL A 564 24.41 39.85 21.18
C VAL A 564 25.09 41.12 20.65
N PRO A 565 25.90 41.83 21.46
CA PRO A 565 26.61 43.02 20.99
C PRO A 565 27.42 42.78 19.73
N GLY A 566 27.13 43.56 18.69
CA GLY A 566 27.79 43.48 17.38
C GLY A 566 27.24 42.38 16.45
N GLY A 567 26.26 41.58 16.89
CA GLY A 567 25.52 40.68 16.02
C GLY A 567 24.37 41.39 15.30
N THR A 568 23.94 40.83 14.17
CA THR A 568 22.77 41.34 13.43
C THR A 568 21.73 40.25 13.15
N ARG A 569 20.51 40.66 12.82
CA ARG A 569 19.43 39.76 12.39
C ARG A 569 19.81 38.86 11.22
N GLU A 570 20.60 39.38 10.29
CA GLU A 570 21.00 38.66 9.07
C GLU A 570 21.98 37.52 9.39
N GLU A 571 22.71 37.64 10.50
CA GLU A 571 23.61 36.61 11.05
C GLU A 571 22.87 35.56 11.89
N LEU A 572 21.68 35.89 12.42
CA LEU A 572 20.94 35.03 13.33
C LEU A 572 20.30 33.81 12.63
N ARG A 573 20.45 32.63 13.23
CA ARG A 573 19.73 31.38 12.90
C ARG A 573 19.23 30.71 14.19
N PHE A 574 18.25 29.83 14.02
CA PHE A 574 17.73 28.92 15.03
C PHE A 574 17.91 27.50 14.49
N ALA A 575 18.31 26.57 15.37
CA ALA A 575 18.62 25.18 15.06
C ALA A 575 18.81 24.40 16.36
N ASP A 576 18.34 23.16 16.45
CA ASP A 576 18.59 22.29 17.61
C ASP A 576 19.95 21.59 17.47
N LEU A 577 21.00 22.23 18.00
CA LEU A 577 22.34 21.66 17.89
C LEU A 577 22.60 20.55 18.92
N ASN A 578 21.75 20.40 19.93
CA ASN A 578 22.02 19.52 21.07
C ASN A 578 21.07 18.33 21.19
N GLY A 579 20.01 18.32 20.38
CA GLY A 579 19.02 17.26 20.25
C GLY A 579 18.07 17.19 21.44
N ASP A 580 17.78 18.32 22.08
CA ASP A 580 16.82 18.40 23.18
C ASP A 580 15.42 18.86 22.74
N GLY A 581 15.20 18.94 21.43
CA GLY A 581 13.97 19.40 20.79
C GLY A 581 13.80 20.92 20.85
N ARG A 582 14.80 21.68 21.32
CA ARG A 582 14.70 23.13 21.46
C ARG A 582 15.71 23.82 20.55
N ASP A 583 15.21 24.76 19.78
CA ASP A 583 16.08 25.55 18.92
C ASP A 583 17.00 26.48 19.71
N ASP A 584 18.29 26.37 19.39
CA ASP A 584 19.36 27.18 19.96
C ASP A 584 19.54 28.51 19.21
N TYR A 585 20.17 29.50 19.84
CA TYR A 585 20.44 30.80 19.22
C TYR A 585 21.83 30.80 18.57
N LEU A 586 21.91 31.00 17.26
CA LEU A 586 23.16 30.92 16.50
C LEU A 586 23.50 32.24 15.79
N LEU A 587 24.74 32.71 15.88
CA LEU A 587 25.27 33.80 15.06
C LEU A 587 26.29 33.29 14.06
N VAL A 588 25.99 33.51 12.79
CA VAL A 588 26.81 33.10 11.64
C VAL A 588 27.46 34.30 10.98
N ASP A 589 28.79 34.34 10.96
CA ASP A 589 29.55 35.38 10.27
C ASP A 589 29.55 35.18 8.74
N PRO A 590 29.99 36.16 7.92
CA PRO A 590 30.00 36.03 6.47
C PRO A 590 30.83 34.86 5.92
N GLN A 591 31.79 34.33 6.69
CA GLN A 591 32.63 33.18 6.33
C GLN A 591 32.03 31.84 6.81
N GLY A 592 30.85 31.85 7.45
CA GLY A 592 30.16 30.66 7.94
C GLY A 592 30.64 30.17 9.30
N ARG A 593 31.40 30.97 10.06
CA ARG A 593 31.74 30.66 11.47
C ARG A 593 30.51 30.86 12.35
N VAL A 594 30.32 29.96 13.31
CA VAL A 594 29.11 29.88 14.15
C VAL A 594 29.47 30.06 15.61
N ARG A 595 28.81 31.01 16.28
CA ARG A 595 28.75 31.09 17.73
C ARG A 595 27.34 30.73 18.19
N ALA A 596 27.21 29.89 19.22
CA ALA A 596 25.91 29.39 19.67
C ALA A 596 25.66 29.63 21.16
N TRP A 597 24.39 29.68 21.52
CA TRP A 597 23.90 29.72 22.89
C TRP A 597 22.75 28.73 23.07
N GLY A 598 22.89 27.84 24.05
CA GLY A 598 21.92 26.80 24.36
C GLY A 598 20.62 27.34 24.95
N ASN A 599 19.47 26.91 24.45
CA ASN A 599 18.16 27.32 24.94
C ASN A 599 17.76 26.61 26.25
N ASN A 600 17.48 27.36 27.33
CA ASN A 600 17.04 26.81 28.61
C ASN A 600 15.60 27.23 28.97
N PHE A 601 14.72 27.37 27.99
CA PHE A 601 13.30 27.63 28.21
C PHE A 601 12.70 26.62 29.22
N PRO A 602 11.80 27.02 30.16
CA PRO A 602 11.13 28.32 30.30
C PRO A 602 11.90 29.38 31.10
N SER A 603 13.15 29.11 31.51
CA SER A 603 13.93 30.09 32.29
C SER A 603 14.31 31.34 31.48
N LYS A 604 14.20 31.27 30.14
CA LYS A 604 14.59 32.32 29.18
C LYS A 604 16.08 32.68 29.27
N ILE A 605 16.90 31.72 29.68
CA ILE A 605 18.36 31.86 29.77
C ILE A 605 19.00 31.18 28.56
N TRP A 606 19.87 31.92 27.88
CA TRP A 606 20.69 31.44 26.77
C TRP A 606 22.10 31.16 27.26
N THR A 607 22.48 29.88 27.32
CA THR A 607 23.78 29.46 27.87
C THR A 607 24.87 29.59 26.80
N PRO A 608 25.88 30.47 26.95
CA PRO A 608 26.88 30.69 25.92
C PRO A 608 27.76 29.44 25.74
N TRP A 609 27.80 28.92 24.51
CA TRP A 609 28.74 27.89 24.11
C TRP A 609 29.98 28.48 23.43
N GLY A 610 29.92 29.71 22.94
CA GLY A 610 31.03 30.35 22.23
C GLY A 610 31.11 29.85 20.79
N GLU A 611 32.30 29.83 20.19
CA GLU A 611 32.48 29.27 18.84
C GLU A 611 32.20 27.76 18.86
N VAL A 612 31.28 27.33 18.00
CA VAL A 612 30.93 25.93 17.79
C VAL A 612 31.35 25.44 16.40
N ALA A 613 31.46 26.33 15.40
CA ALA A 613 32.01 26.00 14.08
C ALA A 613 32.92 27.12 13.55
N ALA A 614 34.04 26.77 12.92
CA ALA A 614 35.01 27.72 12.38
C ALA A 614 34.67 28.23 10.95
N GLY A 615 33.64 27.66 10.32
CA GLY A 615 33.34 27.82 8.90
C GLY A 615 34.17 26.90 8.01
N VAL A 616 33.80 26.83 6.73
CA VAL A 616 34.45 25.95 5.74
C VAL A 616 35.12 26.78 4.64
N SER A 617 36.26 26.32 4.13
CA SER A 617 37.03 27.06 3.13
C SER A 617 36.24 27.24 1.83
N GLY A 618 36.09 28.48 1.38
CA GLY A 618 35.29 28.82 0.20
C GLY A 618 33.77 28.84 0.43
N GLY A 619 33.31 28.53 1.65
CA GLY A 619 31.92 28.68 2.05
C GLY A 619 31.55 30.13 2.34
N ALA A 620 30.27 30.43 2.21
CA ALA A 620 29.68 31.73 2.55
C ALA A 620 28.39 31.51 3.31
N ARG A 621 28.05 32.46 4.21
CA ARG A 621 26.84 32.41 5.04
C ARG A 621 25.56 32.15 4.26
N GLU A 622 25.46 32.67 3.04
CA GLU A 622 24.27 32.56 2.19
C GLU A 622 23.98 31.10 1.78
N GLY A 623 25.01 30.27 1.69
CA GLY A 623 24.91 28.83 1.42
C GLY A 623 24.74 27.96 2.67
N LEU A 624 24.92 28.52 3.88
CA LEU A 624 24.84 27.75 5.11
C LEU A 624 23.39 27.40 5.48
N ARG A 625 23.14 26.14 5.87
CA ARG A 625 21.91 25.64 6.48
C ARG A 625 22.24 24.78 7.72
N PHE A 626 21.26 24.65 8.60
CA PHE A 626 21.23 23.70 9.69
C PHE A 626 20.04 22.78 9.46
N ALA A 627 20.25 21.48 9.60
CA ALA A 627 19.27 20.45 9.28
C ALA A 627 19.75 19.09 9.78
N ASP A 628 18.90 18.28 10.40
CA ASP A 628 19.22 16.90 10.77
C ASP A 628 19.22 15.97 9.54
N ILE A 629 20.40 15.67 8.99
CA ILE A 629 20.52 14.87 7.77
C ILE A 629 20.72 13.39 8.05
N ASP A 630 21.33 13.03 9.17
CA ASP A 630 21.57 11.63 9.54
C ASP A 630 20.57 11.08 10.57
N GLY A 631 19.60 11.90 10.97
CA GLY A 631 18.45 11.59 11.82
C GLY A 631 18.86 11.16 13.21
N ASP A 632 19.90 11.78 13.74
CA ASP A 632 20.41 11.56 15.09
C ASP A 632 19.78 12.50 16.13
N GLY A 633 18.85 13.35 15.69
CA GLY A 633 18.13 14.35 16.44
C GLY A 633 18.86 15.68 16.57
N ARG A 634 20.05 15.85 15.96
CA ARG A 634 20.82 17.10 16.03
C ARG A 634 20.97 17.71 14.64
N ASP A 635 20.81 19.01 14.57
CA ASP A 635 21.03 19.73 13.33
C ASP A 635 22.51 19.74 12.92
N ASP A 636 22.74 19.32 11.67
CA ASP A 636 24.05 19.27 11.03
C ASP A 636 24.43 20.58 10.35
N TYR A 637 25.71 20.77 10.06
CA TYR A 637 26.21 21.93 9.33
C TYR A 637 26.20 21.62 7.83
N LEU A 638 25.41 22.35 7.04
CA LEU A 638 25.27 22.12 5.60
C LEU A 638 25.74 23.31 4.77
N MET A 639 26.57 23.06 3.75
CA MET A 639 26.98 24.07 2.78
C MET A 639 26.37 23.78 1.41
N VAL A 640 25.45 24.65 0.99
CA VAL A 640 24.78 24.62 -0.32
C VAL A 640 25.51 25.52 -1.31
N ASP A 641 25.95 24.97 -2.43
CA ASP A 641 26.62 25.72 -3.48
C ASP A 641 25.64 26.42 -4.45
N SER A 642 26.19 27.09 -5.47
CA SER A 642 25.38 27.83 -6.45
C SER A 642 24.55 26.96 -7.39
N GLN A 643 24.78 25.64 -7.41
CA GLN A 643 24.03 24.65 -8.21
C GLN A 643 23.15 23.75 -7.32
N GLY A 644 23.10 24.04 -6.02
CA GLY A 644 22.26 23.33 -5.07
C GLY A 644 22.88 22.04 -4.57
N GLN A 645 24.17 21.79 -4.86
CA GLN A 645 24.92 20.69 -4.25
C GLN A 645 25.15 20.99 -2.77
N VAL A 646 25.06 19.96 -1.94
CA VAL A 646 25.11 20.07 -0.48
C VAL A 646 26.25 19.21 0.02
N ARG A 647 27.17 19.83 0.77
CA ARG A 647 28.14 19.13 1.61
C ARG A 647 27.73 19.27 3.07
N ALA A 648 27.73 18.18 3.82
CA ALA A 648 27.29 18.16 5.21
C ALA A 648 28.41 17.73 6.17
N TRP A 649 28.31 18.21 7.40
CA TRP A 649 29.14 17.80 8.52
C TRP A 649 28.25 17.47 9.73
N GLY A 650 28.34 16.24 10.19
CA GLY A 650 27.59 15.67 11.32
C GLY A 650 27.93 16.36 12.63
N ASN A 651 26.91 16.72 13.41
CA ASN A 651 27.06 17.40 14.69
C ASN A 651 27.26 16.44 15.87
N ALA A 652 28.36 16.59 16.60
CA ALA A 652 28.64 15.81 17.81
C ALA A 652 28.74 16.67 19.09
N LEU A 653 27.93 17.73 19.24
CA LEU A 653 27.83 18.44 20.51
C LEU A 653 27.55 17.46 21.68
N PRO A 654 28.13 17.72 22.88
CA PRO A 654 28.85 18.93 23.31
C PRO A 654 30.34 18.94 22.94
N SER A 655 30.87 17.92 22.25
CA SER A 655 32.30 17.83 21.93
C SER A 655 32.78 18.94 20.97
N LYS A 656 31.84 19.61 20.29
CA LYS A 656 32.08 20.63 19.24
C LYS A 656 32.90 20.10 18.08
N ILE A 657 32.78 18.80 17.83
CA ILE A 657 33.40 18.12 16.69
C ILE A 657 32.34 18.06 15.59
N TRP A 658 32.74 18.48 14.38
CA TRP A 658 31.97 18.34 13.16
C TRP A 658 32.61 17.25 12.30
N THR A 659 31.89 16.18 12.02
CA THR A 659 32.41 15.05 11.24
C THR A 659 31.99 15.19 9.79
N GLU A 660 32.93 15.28 8.85
CA GLU A 660 32.57 15.41 7.44
C GLU A 660 31.79 14.18 6.94
N LEU A 661 30.54 14.40 6.52
CA LEU A 661 29.69 13.39 5.88
C LEU A 661 29.89 13.37 4.35
N GLY A 662 30.52 14.42 3.81
CA GLY A 662 30.82 14.56 2.39
C GLY A 662 29.68 15.21 1.62
N VAL A 663 29.63 14.98 0.30
CA VAL A 663 28.54 15.47 -0.55
C VAL A 663 27.31 14.60 -0.33
N VAL A 664 26.30 15.15 0.33
CA VAL A 664 25.05 14.43 0.66
C VAL A 664 23.99 14.61 -0.42
N ALA A 665 23.97 15.74 -1.12
CA ALA A 665 23.10 15.96 -2.28
C ALA A 665 23.89 16.58 -3.44
N TRP A 666 23.74 16.06 -4.65
CA TRP A 666 24.48 16.54 -5.83
C TRP A 666 23.92 17.82 -6.44
N GLY A 667 22.75 18.26 -5.98
CA GLY A 667 22.02 19.39 -6.54
C GLY A 667 21.19 19.03 -7.75
N VAL A 668 20.10 19.77 -7.95
CA VAL A 668 19.12 19.56 -9.03
C VAL A 668 19.07 20.75 -9.99
N GLY A 669 20.14 21.55 -10.02
CA GLY A 669 20.23 22.79 -10.79
C GLY A 669 19.50 23.97 -10.15
N ALA A 670 19.10 23.85 -8.87
CA ALA A 670 18.53 24.93 -8.08
C ALA A 670 19.63 25.76 -7.44
N THR A 671 19.42 27.06 -7.27
CA THR A 671 20.36 27.93 -6.57
C THR A 671 20.26 27.75 -5.05
N SER A 672 21.29 28.12 -4.29
CA SER A 672 21.25 28.10 -2.83
C SER A 672 20.12 28.94 -2.22
N GLN A 673 19.55 29.92 -2.94
CA GLN A 673 18.40 30.69 -2.48
C GLN A 673 17.07 29.91 -2.61
N GLU A 674 16.99 28.96 -3.52
CA GLU A 674 15.81 28.13 -3.78
C GLU A 674 15.76 26.90 -2.87
N VAL A 675 16.93 26.44 -2.40
CA VAL A 675 17.04 25.27 -1.52
C VAL A 675 16.59 25.57 -0.10
N ARG A 676 15.76 24.68 0.46
CA ARG A 676 15.34 24.62 1.88
C ARG A 676 15.55 23.20 2.41
N PHE A 677 15.65 23.10 3.72
CA PHE A 677 15.66 21.86 4.48
C PHE A 677 14.63 21.98 5.59
N THR A 678 13.82 20.93 5.75
CA THR A 678 12.81 20.79 6.79
C THR A 678 12.26 19.37 6.71
N ASP A 679 11.94 18.75 7.83
CA ASP A 679 11.21 17.48 7.86
C ASP A 679 9.79 17.67 7.33
N ILE A 680 9.47 17.09 6.17
CA ILE A 680 8.15 17.20 5.56
C ILE A 680 7.29 15.94 5.76
N ASP A 681 7.85 14.82 6.23
CA ASP A 681 7.12 13.57 6.38
C ASP A 681 6.98 13.06 7.83
N GLY A 682 7.56 13.81 8.76
CA GLY A 682 7.53 13.62 10.19
C GLY A 682 8.38 12.45 10.66
N ASP A 683 9.44 12.09 9.91
CA ASP A 683 10.37 11.01 10.24
C ASP A 683 11.61 11.47 11.03
N SER A 684 11.65 12.76 11.39
CA SER A 684 12.70 13.48 12.10
C SER A 684 14.00 13.62 11.29
N ARG A 685 13.89 13.61 9.96
CA ARG A 685 15.01 13.90 9.05
C ARG A 685 14.61 15.03 8.14
N ASP A 686 15.54 15.96 7.96
CA ASP A 686 15.28 17.11 7.13
C ASP A 686 15.39 16.79 5.64
N ASP A 687 14.37 17.20 4.90
CA ASP A 687 14.19 16.89 3.50
C ASP A 687 14.68 18.01 2.58
N TYR A 688 15.16 17.64 1.40
CA TYR A 688 15.67 18.62 0.43
C TYR A 688 14.50 19.18 -0.38
N LEU A 689 14.30 20.49 -0.27
CA LEU A 689 13.24 21.21 -0.96
C LEU A 689 13.80 22.24 -1.94
N VAL A 690 13.13 22.40 -3.08
CA VAL A 690 13.36 23.49 -4.03
C VAL A 690 12.10 24.31 -4.17
N VAL A 691 12.17 25.56 -3.71
CA VAL A 691 11.09 26.54 -3.83
C VAL A 691 11.41 27.47 -5.00
N ASN A 692 10.53 27.55 -5.99
CA ASN A 692 10.71 28.46 -7.12
C ASN A 692 10.24 29.88 -6.79
N ALA A 693 10.46 30.83 -7.70
CA ALA A 693 10.09 32.24 -7.54
C ALA A 693 8.59 32.50 -7.21
N GLN A 694 7.69 31.59 -7.59
CA GLN A 694 6.24 31.67 -7.35
C GLN A 694 5.78 30.87 -6.12
N GLY A 695 6.70 30.42 -5.27
CA GLY A 695 6.38 29.64 -4.06
C GLY A 695 6.00 28.19 -4.34
N LYS A 696 6.20 27.71 -5.57
CA LYS A 696 6.01 26.30 -5.93
C LYS A 696 7.15 25.47 -5.36
N VAL A 697 6.85 24.28 -4.84
CA VAL A 697 7.80 23.46 -4.08
C VAL A 697 7.98 22.10 -4.74
N ARG A 698 9.23 21.68 -4.91
CA ARG A 698 9.61 20.31 -5.22
C ARG A 698 10.41 19.70 -4.08
N ALA A 699 10.23 18.42 -3.82
CA ALA A 699 10.83 17.76 -2.65
C ALA A 699 11.53 16.45 -2.97
N TRP A 700 12.48 16.12 -2.10
CA TRP A 700 13.21 14.86 -2.05
C TRP A 700 13.34 14.44 -0.58
N LEU A 701 12.77 13.29 -0.24
CA LEU A 701 12.82 12.80 1.14
C LEU A 701 14.19 12.25 1.48
N ASN A 702 14.70 12.56 2.66
CA ASN A 702 15.99 12.14 3.14
C ASN A 702 15.92 10.71 3.70
N THR A 703 16.73 9.80 3.14
CA THR A 703 16.85 8.43 3.66
C THR A 703 18.29 8.05 3.99
N ILE A 704 19.17 9.05 4.13
CA ILE A 704 20.57 8.86 4.51
C ILE A 704 20.63 8.14 5.86
N GLY A 705 21.42 7.06 5.96
CA GLY A 705 21.51 6.23 7.16
C GLY A 705 20.48 5.08 7.23
N GLN A 706 19.50 5.01 6.32
CA GLN A 706 18.56 3.89 6.22
C GLN A 706 19.08 2.77 5.30
N SER A 707 18.82 1.50 5.63
CA SER A 707 19.29 0.34 4.85
C SER A 707 18.41 0.05 3.62
N GLY A 708 19.01 -0.03 2.42
CA GLY A 708 18.36 -0.61 1.22
C GLY A 708 17.70 0.37 0.23
N GLY A 709 17.88 1.69 0.39
CA GLY A 709 17.37 2.72 -0.53
C GLY A 709 18.46 3.69 -1.01
N GLY A 710 18.16 4.48 -2.06
CA GLY A 710 19.02 5.60 -2.48
C GLY A 710 18.84 6.80 -1.57
N SER A 711 19.90 7.56 -1.28
CA SER A 711 19.96 8.61 -0.24
C SER A 711 18.86 9.68 -0.26
N TRP A 712 18.21 9.90 -1.40
CA TRP A 712 17.13 10.87 -1.57
C TRP A 712 15.99 10.29 -2.40
N LEU A 713 14.77 10.27 -1.85
CA LEU A 713 13.57 9.79 -2.55
C LEU A 713 12.84 10.95 -3.21
N VAL A 714 12.86 11.00 -4.54
CA VAL A 714 12.20 12.07 -5.32
C VAL A 714 10.68 12.05 -5.10
N GLN A 715 10.10 13.18 -4.66
CA GLN A 715 8.64 13.34 -4.52
C GLN A 715 8.01 14.11 -5.69
N GLY A 716 8.81 14.83 -6.47
CA GLY A 716 8.29 15.70 -7.53
C GLY A 716 7.81 17.03 -6.95
N GLU A 717 6.72 17.57 -7.50
CA GLU A 717 6.10 18.81 -7.02
C GLU A 717 5.13 18.51 -5.88
N ILE A 718 5.37 19.10 -4.72
CA ILE A 718 4.56 18.90 -3.51
C ILE A 718 3.65 20.10 -3.19
N ALA A 719 3.92 21.27 -3.79
CA ALA A 719 3.05 22.43 -3.70
C ALA A 719 3.09 23.24 -5.00
N ALA A 720 1.92 23.59 -5.53
CA ALA A 720 1.78 24.42 -6.73
C ALA A 720 2.11 25.92 -6.49
N GLY A 721 2.27 26.31 -5.22
CA GLY A 721 2.42 27.69 -4.78
C GLY A 721 1.07 28.36 -4.49
N ALA A 722 1.01 29.14 -3.41
CA ALA A 722 -0.21 29.79 -2.94
C ALA A 722 -0.32 31.27 -3.39
N GLY A 723 0.33 31.63 -4.51
CA GLY A 723 0.36 33.01 -5.02
C GLY A 723 1.28 33.97 -4.25
N ALA A 724 2.04 33.45 -3.28
CA ALA A 724 3.14 34.15 -2.63
C ALA A 724 4.44 33.91 -3.40
N SER A 725 5.31 34.91 -3.43
CA SER A 725 6.66 34.74 -3.95
C SER A 725 7.52 33.91 -2.98
N ARG A 726 8.61 33.32 -3.49
CA ARG A 726 9.53 32.47 -2.72
C ARG A 726 9.94 33.04 -1.37
N GLU A 727 10.26 34.33 -1.32
CA GLU A 727 10.69 35.02 -0.11
C GLU A 727 9.58 35.18 0.94
N ASN A 728 8.33 34.94 0.55
CA ASN A 728 7.15 34.99 1.41
C ASN A 728 6.64 33.59 1.76
N VAL A 729 7.40 32.55 1.42
CA VAL A 729 7.13 31.16 1.81
C VAL A 729 8.10 30.76 2.92
N GLU A 730 7.57 30.09 3.95
CA GLU A 730 8.33 29.41 5.00
C GLU A 730 7.74 28.02 5.24
N PHE A 731 8.51 27.18 5.93
CA PHE A 731 8.08 25.88 6.43
C PHE A 731 8.31 25.83 7.93
N ALA A 732 7.34 25.33 8.66
CA ALA A 732 7.37 25.23 10.12
C ALA A 732 6.27 24.29 10.58
N ASP A 733 6.54 23.39 11.52
CA ASP A 733 5.50 22.54 12.11
C ASP A 733 4.69 23.38 13.11
N VAL A 734 3.56 23.94 12.65
CA VAL A 734 2.74 24.78 13.53
C VAL A 734 1.66 23.96 14.24
N ASP A 735 1.28 22.79 13.73
CA ASP A 735 0.22 21.97 14.30
C ASP A 735 0.71 20.79 15.17
N GLY A 736 2.02 20.64 15.30
CA GLY A 736 2.73 19.69 16.14
C GLY A 736 2.57 18.25 15.68
N ASP A 737 2.34 18.04 14.39
CA ASP A 737 2.17 16.70 13.82
C ASP A 737 3.49 16.03 13.44
N GLY A 738 4.61 16.73 13.61
CA GLY A 738 5.99 16.31 13.32
C GLY A 738 6.46 16.70 11.93
N GLY A 739 5.56 17.05 11.01
CA GLY A 739 5.90 17.49 9.66
C GLY A 739 5.75 18.99 9.51
N ALA A 740 6.62 19.60 8.71
CA ALA A 740 6.58 21.03 8.48
C ALA A 740 5.40 21.45 7.58
N ASP A 741 4.69 22.48 8.01
CA ASP A 741 3.57 23.06 7.28
C ASP A 741 4.04 24.08 6.25
N TYR A 742 3.33 24.17 5.12
CA TYR A 742 3.60 25.22 4.13
C TYR A 742 2.98 26.53 4.59
N LEU A 743 3.79 27.58 4.78
CA LEU A 743 3.35 28.89 5.25
C LEU A 743 3.49 29.96 4.17
N THR A 744 2.53 30.87 4.09
CA THR A 744 2.72 32.15 3.38
C THR A 744 2.62 33.32 4.31
N ILE A 745 3.50 34.30 4.11
CA ILE A 745 3.63 35.45 4.98
C ILE A 745 3.54 36.73 4.15
N ASN A 746 2.72 37.69 4.56
CA ASN A 746 2.67 38.97 3.89
C ASN A 746 3.62 40.00 4.53
N ALA A 747 3.72 41.19 3.91
CA ALA A 747 4.62 42.25 4.36
C ALA A 747 4.43 42.68 5.84
N ALA A 748 3.22 42.53 6.38
CA ALA A 748 2.89 42.87 7.78
C ALA A 748 3.16 41.72 8.77
N GLY A 749 3.79 40.63 8.31
CA GLY A 749 4.06 39.46 9.16
C GLY A 749 2.80 38.65 9.50
N GLN A 750 1.74 38.79 8.70
CA GLN A 750 0.56 37.93 8.80
C GLN A 750 0.85 36.60 8.12
N VAL A 751 0.40 35.49 8.72
CA VAL A 751 0.81 34.15 8.32
C VAL A 751 -0.42 33.31 8.01
N TRP A 752 -0.47 32.70 6.84
CA TRP A 752 -1.42 31.66 6.46
C TRP A 752 -0.69 30.33 6.42
N ALA A 753 -1.30 29.28 6.95
CA ALA A 753 -0.74 27.93 6.95
C ALA A 753 -1.60 26.97 6.14
N TRP A 754 -0.92 26.01 5.53
CA TRP A 754 -1.50 24.83 4.93
C TRP A 754 -0.90 23.64 5.67
N MET A 755 -1.71 23.07 6.58
CA MET A 755 -1.25 22.01 7.48
C MET A 755 -0.99 20.72 6.71
N GLY A 756 0.16 20.12 6.98
CA GLY A 756 0.71 18.98 6.27
C GLY A 756 0.29 17.65 6.89
N ALA A 757 -0.98 17.25 6.77
CA ALA A 757 -1.41 15.89 7.13
C ALA A 757 -0.86 14.84 6.13
N ARG A 758 0.47 14.69 6.16
CA ARG A 758 1.36 14.32 5.05
C ARG A 758 1.04 15.07 3.75
N PHE A 759 2.08 15.43 3.03
CA PHE A 759 1.97 15.64 1.60
C PHE A 759 1.28 14.41 1.04
N ALA A 760 -0.01 14.54 0.70
CA ALA A 760 -0.71 13.56 -0.11
C ALA A 760 0.27 13.29 -1.24
N GLY A 761 0.73 12.03 -1.34
CA GLY A 761 1.63 11.62 -2.43
C GLY A 761 1.13 12.23 -3.72
N ALA A 762 2.04 12.56 -4.64
CA ALA A 762 1.68 13.15 -5.91
C ALA A 762 0.42 12.45 -6.46
N GLU A 763 -0.69 13.20 -6.45
CA GLU A 763 -2.03 12.87 -6.96
C GLU A 763 -3.01 12.18 -5.98
N ARG A 764 -4.13 12.89 -5.66
CA ARG A 764 -5.40 12.33 -5.13
C ARG A 764 -6.19 11.55 -6.20
N TRP A 765 -5.42 11.05 -7.15
CA TRP A 765 -5.78 10.17 -8.22
C TRP A 765 -4.67 9.15 -8.28
N ASP A 766 -5.03 7.88 -8.28
CA ASP A 766 -4.03 6.87 -8.55
C ASP A 766 -3.75 6.93 -10.05
N HIS A 767 -2.59 7.46 -10.45
CA HIS A 767 -2.17 7.42 -11.85
C HIS A 767 -2.10 5.97 -12.31
N GLN A 768 -2.93 5.62 -13.27
CA GLN A 768 -3.00 4.26 -13.82
C GLN A 768 -2.12 4.08 -15.06
N GLY A 769 -1.45 5.15 -15.48
CA GLY A 769 -0.71 5.16 -16.74
C GLY A 769 -1.61 5.28 -17.95
N GLU A 770 -1.01 5.04 -19.10
CA GLU A 770 -1.72 4.96 -20.38
C GLU A 770 -2.60 3.70 -20.39
N ILE A 771 -3.91 3.91 -20.32
CA ILE A 771 -4.87 2.80 -20.37
C ILE A 771 -5.19 2.43 -21.82
N ALA A 772 -5.10 3.35 -22.77
CA ALA A 772 -5.32 3.09 -24.20
C ALA A 772 -4.23 3.74 -25.06
N ALA A 773 -3.61 2.98 -25.96
CA ALA A 773 -2.60 3.51 -26.88
C ALA A 773 -3.16 4.33 -28.06
N GLY A 774 -4.49 4.46 -28.13
CA GLY A 774 -5.18 5.03 -29.27
C GLY A 774 -5.23 4.06 -30.46
N VAL A 775 -5.80 4.53 -31.57
CA VAL A 775 -6.00 3.74 -32.79
C VAL A 775 -5.39 4.47 -33.98
N SER A 776 -4.88 3.73 -34.96
CA SER A 776 -4.02 4.26 -36.04
C SER A 776 -4.65 5.36 -36.90
N ASP A 777 -5.98 5.47 -36.90
CA ASP A 777 -6.80 6.47 -37.61
C ASP A 777 -7.69 7.28 -36.64
N GLY A 778 -7.38 7.24 -35.35
CA GLY A 778 -8.12 7.91 -34.29
C GLY A 778 -7.79 9.41 -34.21
N THR A 779 -8.77 10.19 -33.77
CA THR A 779 -8.60 11.62 -33.48
C THR A 779 -9.25 11.96 -32.16
N LEU A 780 -8.72 12.95 -31.45
CA LEU A 780 -9.33 13.46 -30.21
C LEU A 780 -10.80 13.89 -30.42
N GLU A 781 -11.12 14.49 -31.57
CA GLU A 781 -12.48 14.91 -31.90
C GLU A 781 -13.46 13.73 -32.09
N GLY A 782 -12.94 12.57 -32.51
CA GLY A 782 -13.71 11.34 -32.70
C GLY A 782 -13.81 10.46 -31.44
N LEU A 783 -12.98 10.72 -30.41
CA LEU A 783 -12.96 9.93 -29.19
C LEU A 783 -14.22 10.17 -28.35
N ARG A 784 -14.87 9.09 -27.90
CA ARG A 784 -15.95 9.09 -26.92
C ARG A 784 -15.76 7.94 -25.91
N PHE A 785 -16.47 8.05 -24.80
CA PHE A 785 -16.62 7.01 -23.80
C PHE A 785 -18.12 6.79 -23.57
N ALA A 786 -18.53 5.55 -23.38
CA ALA A 786 -19.91 5.16 -23.13
C ALA A 786 -19.94 3.70 -22.64
N ASP A 787 -20.77 3.34 -21.67
CA ASP A 787 -20.97 1.93 -21.31
C ASP A 787 -21.94 1.29 -22.31
N LEU A 788 -21.40 0.55 -23.28
CA LEU A 788 -22.24 -0.08 -24.29
C LEU A 788 -22.82 -1.41 -23.80
N ASN A 789 -22.25 -2.00 -22.75
CA ASN A 789 -22.47 -3.39 -22.39
C ASN A 789 -23.19 -3.57 -21.05
N GLY A 790 -23.27 -2.52 -20.24
CA GLY A 790 -24.00 -2.42 -18.98
C GLY A 790 -23.26 -3.03 -17.80
N ASP A 791 -21.93 -3.06 -17.85
CA ASP A 791 -21.10 -3.56 -16.75
C ASP A 791 -20.63 -2.46 -15.78
N GLY A 792 -21.13 -1.23 -15.97
CA GLY A 792 -20.81 -0.04 -15.19
C GLY A 792 -19.46 0.57 -15.55
N LYS A 793 -18.84 0.16 -16.66
CA LYS A 793 -17.54 0.68 -17.09
C LYS A 793 -17.68 1.32 -18.46
N ALA A 794 -17.18 2.54 -18.60
CA ALA A 794 -17.15 3.21 -19.88
C ALA A 794 -16.21 2.47 -20.86
N ASP A 795 -16.74 2.17 -22.05
CA ASP A 795 -16.01 1.58 -23.17
C ASP A 795 -15.31 2.67 -24.01
N TYR A 796 -14.29 2.29 -24.78
CA TYR A 796 -13.55 3.21 -25.66
C TYR A 796 -14.18 3.25 -27.05
N LEU A 797 -14.59 4.43 -27.52
CA LEU A 797 -15.30 4.61 -28.79
C LEU A 797 -14.53 5.56 -29.72
N MET A 798 -14.49 5.22 -31.01
CA MET A 798 -13.98 6.08 -32.07
C MET A 798 -15.07 6.34 -33.12
N VAL A 799 -15.48 7.59 -33.23
CA VAL A 799 -16.59 8.06 -34.08
C VAL A 799 -16.05 8.77 -35.33
N ASP A 800 -16.47 8.32 -36.51
CA ASP A 800 -16.14 8.98 -37.78
C ASP A 800 -17.02 10.21 -38.05
N PRO A 801 -16.69 11.09 -39.00
CA PRO A 801 -17.48 12.29 -39.28
C PRO A 801 -18.95 12.03 -39.69
N GLN A 802 -19.31 10.81 -40.10
CA GLN A 802 -20.67 10.41 -40.46
C GLN A 802 -21.42 9.73 -39.29
N GLY A 803 -20.84 9.70 -38.09
CA GLY A 803 -21.43 9.10 -36.89
C GLY A 803 -21.28 7.57 -36.81
N ARG A 804 -20.44 6.95 -37.64
CA ARG A 804 -20.12 5.52 -37.49
C ARG A 804 -19.26 5.33 -36.25
N VAL A 805 -19.52 4.28 -35.48
CA VAL A 805 -18.85 4.01 -34.21
C VAL A 805 -18.10 2.69 -34.29
N ARG A 806 -16.79 2.73 -34.01
CA ARG A 806 -16.01 1.55 -33.62
C ARG A 806 -15.81 1.57 -32.11
N ALA A 807 -15.95 0.42 -31.46
CA ALA A 807 -15.83 0.31 -30.01
C ALA A 807 -14.87 -0.80 -29.58
N TRP A 808 -14.32 -0.60 -28.38
CA TRP A 808 -13.51 -1.59 -27.68
C TRP A 808 -13.99 -1.71 -26.24
N GLY A 809 -14.29 -2.94 -25.84
CA GLY A 809 -14.80 -3.25 -24.51
C GLY A 809 -13.75 -3.08 -23.41
N ASN A 810 -14.14 -2.46 -22.31
CA ASN A 810 -13.31 -2.26 -21.14
C ASN A 810 -13.16 -3.54 -20.31
N LYS A 811 -11.93 -3.88 -19.88
CA LYS A 811 -11.63 -5.01 -18.98
C LYS A 811 -10.77 -4.64 -17.78
N LEU A 812 -10.75 -3.37 -17.41
CA LEU A 812 -10.02 -2.92 -16.22
C LEU A 812 -10.40 -3.75 -14.98
N PRO A 813 -9.42 -4.15 -14.14
CA PRO A 813 -8.04 -3.61 -14.08
C PRO A 813 -7.04 -4.20 -15.09
N SER A 814 -7.44 -5.20 -15.88
CA SER A 814 -6.62 -5.63 -17.02
C SER A 814 -6.65 -4.53 -18.08
N VAL A 815 -5.50 -3.93 -18.40
CA VAL A 815 -5.35 -2.83 -19.40
C VAL A 815 -5.53 -3.35 -20.84
N ILE A 816 -6.57 -4.14 -21.08
CA ILE A 816 -6.87 -4.80 -22.35
C ILE A 816 -8.22 -4.28 -22.83
N TRP A 817 -8.19 -3.53 -23.92
CA TRP A 817 -9.38 -3.14 -24.66
C TRP A 817 -9.73 -4.22 -25.67
N ILE A 818 -10.93 -4.81 -25.56
CA ILE A 818 -11.36 -5.89 -26.45
C ILE A 818 -11.99 -5.28 -27.72
N PRO A 819 -11.39 -5.45 -28.91
CA PRO A 819 -11.95 -4.88 -30.13
C PRO A 819 -13.30 -5.51 -30.47
N TRP A 820 -14.35 -4.69 -30.53
CA TRP A 820 -15.67 -5.11 -31.01
C TRP A 820 -15.92 -4.71 -32.47
N GLY A 821 -15.04 -3.91 -33.07
CA GLY A 821 -15.19 -3.45 -34.45
C GLY A 821 -16.30 -2.40 -34.59
N GLU A 822 -16.94 -2.34 -35.75
CA GLU A 822 -18.08 -1.44 -35.97
C GLU A 822 -19.28 -1.89 -35.13
N VAL A 823 -19.75 -1.00 -34.24
CA VAL A 823 -20.94 -1.21 -33.41
C VAL A 823 -22.11 -0.35 -33.88
N ALA A 824 -21.86 0.74 -34.62
CA ALA A 824 -22.91 1.53 -35.26
C ALA A 824 -22.44 2.02 -36.65
N ALA A 825 -23.32 1.95 -37.65
CA ALA A 825 -23.02 2.37 -39.02
C ALA A 825 -23.18 3.90 -39.24
N GLY A 826 -23.65 4.64 -38.23
CA GLY A 826 -24.11 6.02 -38.36
C GLY A 826 -25.51 6.13 -38.96
N VAL A 827 -26.11 7.31 -38.88
CA VAL A 827 -27.44 7.60 -39.43
C VAL A 827 -27.28 8.48 -40.66
N PRO A 828 -27.95 8.19 -41.80
CA PRO A 828 -27.85 9.00 -43.00
C PRO A 828 -28.17 10.48 -42.74
N GLY A 829 -27.22 11.36 -43.06
CA GLY A 829 -27.32 12.80 -42.86
C GLY A 829 -26.98 13.29 -41.44
N GLY A 830 -26.72 12.38 -40.50
CA GLY A 830 -26.19 12.73 -39.18
C GLY A 830 -24.68 12.91 -39.20
N THR A 831 -24.16 13.62 -38.19
CA THR A 831 -22.73 13.91 -38.04
C THR A 831 -22.23 13.57 -36.64
N ARG A 832 -20.91 13.40 -36.46
CA ARG A 832 -20.33 13.14 -35.12
C ARG A 832 -20.55 14.28 -34.13
N GLU A 833 -20.71 15.51 -34.61
CA GLU A 833 -20.95 16.69 -33.78
C GLU A 833 -22.36 16.65 -33.15
N GLU A 834 -23.31 15.97 -33.81
CA GLU A 834 -24.67 15.72 -33.33
C GLU A 834 -24.76 14.53 -32.37
N LEU A 835 -23.77 13.62 -32.39
CA LEU A 835 -23.82 12.37 -31.64
C LEU A 835 -23.58 12.57 -30.15
N ARG A 836 -24.43 11.96 -29.31
CA ARG A 836 -24.26 11.77 -27.85
C ARG A 836 -24.59 10.33 -27.46
N PHE A 837 -24.13 9.93 -26.28
CA PHE A 837 -24.42 8.67 -25.62
C PHE A 837 -24.99 8.99 -24.23
N ALA A 838 -26.02 8.27 -23.81
CA ALA A 838 -26.72 8.44 -22.53
C ALA A 838 -27.70 7.28 -22.32
N ASP A 839 -27.87 6.78 -21.09
CA ASP A 839 -28.86 5.75 -20.78
C ASP A 839 -30.24 6.37 -20.56
N LEU A 840 -31.06 6.39 -21.62
CA LEU A 840 -32.40 6.97 -21.49
C LEU A 840 -33.39 6.01 -20.83
N ASN A 841 -33.09 4.72 -20.76
CA ASN A 841 -34.08 3.70 -20.42
C ASN A 841 -33.83 3.02 -19.06
N GLY A 842 -32.65 3.23 -18.48
CA GLY A 842 -32.23 2.77 -17.16
C GLY A 842 -31.81 1.31 -17.14
N ASP A 843 -31.32 0.78 -18.27
CA ASP A 843 -30.83 -0.60 -18.35
C ASP A 843 -29.31 -0.73 -18.15
N GLY A 844 -28.65 0.39 -17.84
CA GLY A 844 -27.21 0.52 -17.64
C GLY A 844 -26.42 0.66 -18.93
N ARG A 845 -27.07 0.67 -20.11
CA ARG A 845 -26.38 0.77 -21.41
C ARG A 845 -26.70 2.09 -22.08
N ASP A 846 -25.66 2.76 -22.53
CA ASP A 846 -25.82 4.03 -23.22
C ASP A 846 -26.46 3.87 -24.60
N ASP A 847 -27.46 4.70 -24.85
CA ASP A 847 -28.22 4.78 -26.10
C ASP A 847 -27.59 5.74 -27.11
N TYR A 848 -27.80 5.50 -28.41
CA TYR A 848 -27.24 6.32 -29.48
C TYR A 848 -28.18 7.51 -29.76
N LEU A 849 -27.71 8.74 -29.58
CA LEU A 849 -28.52 9.95 -29.70
C LEU A 849 -28.01 10.90 -30.79
N LEU A 850 -28.91 11.43 -31.62
CA LEU A 850 -28.62 12.57 -32.51
C LEU A 850 -29.33 13.83 -32.04
N VAL A 851 -28.54 14.87 -31.82
CA VAL A 851 -28.99 16.16 -31.27
C VAL A 851 -28.99 17.24 -32.36
N SER A 852 -30.14 17.86 -32.60
CA SER A 852 -30.29 19.00 -33.52
C SER A 852 -29.66 20.27 -32.96
N PRO A 853 -29.39 21.31 -33.78
CA PRO A 853 -28.85 22.59 -33.31
C PRO A 853 -29.67 23.24 -32.17
N GLU A 854 -30.99 23.04 -32.15
CA GLU A 854 -31.92 23.55 -31.14
C GLU A 854 -32.10 22.61 -29.93
N GLY A 855 -31.32 21.53 -29.87
CA GLY A 855 -31.36 20.55 -28.77
C GLY A 855 -32.43 19.46 -28.93
N GLY A 856 -33.07 19.31 -30.09
CA GLY A 856 -33.98 18.19 -30.35
C GLY A 856 -33.23 16.86 -30.43
N VAL A 857 -33.81 15.77 -29.94
CA VAL A 857 -33.13 14.47 -29.77
C VAL A 857 -33.89 13.38 -30.52
N ARG A 858 -33.17 12.66 -31.37
CA ARG A 858 -33.59 11.37 -31.93
C ARG A 858 -32.74 10.27 -31.34
N ALA A 859 -33.36 9.19 -30.87
CA ALA A 859 -32.68 8.15 -30.10
C ALA A 859 -32.84 6.76 -30.72
N TRP A 860 -31.87 5.90 -30.44
CA TRP A 860 -31.90 4.48 -30.73
C TRP A 860 -31.43 3.68 -29.52
N GLY A 861 -32.26 2.73 -29.08
CA GLY A 861 -31.99 1.88 -27.92
C GLY A 861 -30.86 0.88 -28.16
N ASN A 862 -29.94 0.76 -27.22
CA ASN A 862 -28.81 -0.17 -27.29
C ASN A 862 -29.22 -1.62 -26.94
N ASN A 863 -29.00 -2.58 -27.85
CA ASN A 863 -29.22 -4.01 -27.59
C ASN A 863 -27.92 -4.83 -27.59
N PHE A 864 -26.81 -4.26 -27.14
CA PHE A 864 -25.56 -5.00 -26.97
C PHE A 864 -25.79 -6.31 -26.17
N PRO A 865 -25.15 -7.44 -26.55
CA PRO A 865 -24.07 -7.62 -27.52
C PRO A 865 -24.50 -7.83 -28.99
N SER A 866 -25.81 -7.74 -29.30
CA SER A 866 -26.29 -7.94 -30.69
C SER A 866 -25.80 -6.85 -31.67
N LYS A 867 -25.32 -5.71 -31.15
CA LYS A 867 -24.93 -4.50 -31.90
C LYS A 867 -26.07 -3.93 -32.76
N ILE A 868 -27.31 -4.19 -32.34
CA ILE A 868 -28.52 -3.66 -32.96
C ILE A 868 -28.97 -2.43 -32.18
N TRP A 869 -29.24 -1.34 -32.90
CA TRP A 869 -29.78 -0.09 -32.37
C TRP A 869 -31.27 0.03 -32.73
N THR A 870 -32.16 -0.01 -31.73
CA THR A 870 -33.61 0.02 -31.94
C THR A 870 -34.10 1.45 -32.13
N PRO A 871 -34.63 1.85 -33.31
CA PRO A 871 -35.06 3.23 -33.52
C PRO A 871 -36.25 3.60 -32.64
N TRP A 872 -36.10 4.67 -31.86
CA TRP A 872 -37.19 5.26 -31.07
C TRP A 872 -37.77 6.52 -31.71
N GLY A 873 -37.14 7.05 -32.75
CA GLY A 873 -37.58 8.27 -33.41
C GLY A 873 -37.21 9.51 -32.59
N GLU A 874 -38.00 10.58 -32.73
CA GLU A 874 -37.84 11.78 -31.91
C GLU A 874 -38.29 11.48 -30.47
N VAL A 875 -37.38 11.69 -29.52
CA VAL A 875 -37.65 11.56 -28.08
C VAL A 875 -37.71 12.91 -27.38
N ALA A 876 -37.13 13.96 -27.97
CA ALA A 876 -37.29 15.34 -27.50
C ALA A 876 -37.33 16.32 -28.69
N ALA A 877 -38.22 17.31 -28.65
CA ALA A 877 -38.32 18.33 -29.70
C ALA A 877 -37.28 19.46 -29.55
N GLY A 878 -36.53 19.49 -28.45
CA GLY A 878 -35.66 20.59 -28.06
C GLY A 878 -36.40 21.66 -27.27
N VAL A 879 -35.68 22.68 -26.82
CA VAL A 879 -36.22 23.75 -25.96
C VAL A 879 -35.99 25.10 -26.61
N SER A 880 -36.97 25.99 -26.51
CA SER A 880 -36.88 27.31 -27.13
C SER A 880 -35.71 28.11 -26.58
N GLY A 881 -34.80 28.53 -27.46
CA GLY A 881 -33.56 29.23 -27.09
C GLY A 881 -32.43 28.33 -26.58
N GLY A 882 -32.64 27.01 -26.54
CA GLY A 882 -31.59 26.03 -26.24
C GLY A 882 -30.65 25.82 -27.43
N THR A 883 -29.51 25.21 -27.15
CA THR A 883 -28.51 24.85 -28.18
C THR A 883 -28.02 23.43 -27.95
N ARG A 884 -27.53 22.79 -29.02
CA ARG A 884 -26.85 21.49 -28.93
C ARG A 884 -25.64 21.52 -28.01
N GLU A 885 -24.88 22.62 -28.03
CA GLU A 885 -23.66 22.78 -27.25
C GLU A 885 -23.96 22.93 -25.74
N GLY A 886 -25.12 23.49 -25.40
CA GLY A 886 -25.61 23.58 -24.03
C GLY A 886 -26.28 22.30 -23.50
N LEU A 887 -26.60 21.31 -24.34
CA LEU A 887 -27.27 20.08 -23.91
C LEU A 887 -26.32 19.13 -23.17
N ARG A 888 -26.77 18.60 -22.02
CA ARG A 888 -26.15 17.48 -21.27
C ARG A 888 -27.22 16.44 -20.92
N PHE A 889 -26.76 15.22 -20.71
CA PHE A 889 -27.52 14.10 -20.17
C PHE A 889 -26.81 13.66 -18.89
N ALA A 890 -27.56 13.46 -17.81
CA ALA A 890 -27.04 13.11 -16.48
C ALA A 890 -28.19 12.66 -15.57
N ASP A 891 -27.97 11.71 -14.68
CA ASP A 891 -28.99 11.21 -13.74
C ASP A 891 -29.07 12.12 -12.51
N ILE A 892 -30.00 13.07 -12.49
CA ILE A 892 -30.08 14.08 -11.43
C ILE A 892 -30.94 13.62 -10.25
N ASP A 893 -31.81 12.63 -10.42
CA ASP A 893 -32.67 12.13 -9.34
C ASP A 893 -32.29 10.73 -8.82
N GLY A 894 -31.32 10.07 -9.46
CA GLY A 894 -30.73 8.81 -9.06
C GLY A 894 -31.62 7.62 -9.39
N ASP A 895 -32.49 7.75 -10.40
CA ASP A 895 -33.41 6.70 -10.81
C ASP A 895 -32.82 5.72 -11.85
N GLY A 896 -31.57 5.95 -12.23
CA GLY A 896 -30.80 5.19 -13.21
C GLY A 896 -31.00 5.66 -14.65
N ARG A 897 -31.79 6.70 -14.91
CA ARG A 897 -32.02 7.24 -16.25
C ARG A 897 -31.46 8.64 -16.38
N ASP A 898 -30.79 8.89 -17.50
CA ASP A 898 -30.28 10.22 -17.76
C ASP A 898 -31.40 11.23 -18.07
N ASP A 899 -31.34 12.36 -17.37
CA ASP A 899 -32.23 13.50 -17.52
C ASP A 899 -31.77 14.46 -18.62
N TYR A 900 -32.70 15.23 -19.16
CA TYR A 900 -32.40 16.23 -20.18
C TYR A 900 -32.02 17.56 -19.51
N LEU A 901 -30.78 18.03 -19.69
CA LEU A 901 -30.27 19.26 -19.07
C LEU A 901 -29.86 20.30 -20.12
N MET A 902 -30.37 21.51 -20.00
CA MET A 902 -29.97 22.65 -20.82
C MET A 902 -29.12 23.62 -20.00
N VAL A 903 -27.83 23.69 -20.32
CA VAL A 903 -26.85 24.59 -19.69
C VAL A 903 -26.84 25.93 -20.42
N GLY A 904 -27.04 27.01 -19.68
CA GLY A 904 -26.99 28.38 -20.16
C GLY A 904 -25.57 28.94 -20.24
N PRO A 905 -25.38 30.10 -20.89
CA PRO A 905 -24.06 30.68 -21.18
C PRO A 905 -23.27 31.13 -19.95
N GLN A 906 -23.89 31.14 -18.75
CA GLN A 906 -23.21 31.42 -17.48
C GLN A 906 -23.31 30.23 -16.51
N GLY A 907 -23.57 29.03 -17.05
CA GLY A 907 -23.63 27.78 -16.32
C GLY A 907 -24.95 27.52 -15.60
N GLN A 908 -26.00 28.29 -15.86
CA GLN A 908 -27.35 27.99 -15.36
C GLN A 908 -27.83 26.67 -15.92
N VAL A 909 -28.65 25.92 -15.19
CA VAL A 909 -29.13 24.61 -15.67
C VAL A 909 -30.62 24.55 -15.51
N ARG A 910 -31.30 24.27 -16.62
CA ARG A 910 -32.72 23.90 -16.63
C ARG A 910 -32.83 22.41 -16.93
N ALA A 911 -33.67 21.69 -16.18
CA ALA A 911 -33.74 20.24 -16.26
C ALA A 911 -35.15 19.72 -16.50
N TRP A 912 -35.21 18.55 -17.13
CA TRP A 912 -36.43 17.79 -17.33
C TRP A 912 -36.20 16.31 -16.99
N GLY A 913 -37.00 15.80 -16.05
CA GLY A 913 -36.96 14.42 -15.60
C GLY A 913 -37.38 13.44 -16.68
N ASN A 914 -36.63 12.34 -16.83
CA ASN A 914 -36.88 11.32 -17.83
C ASN A 914 -37.88 10.25 -17.37
N ALA A 915 -39.03 10.13 -18.05
CA ALA A 915 -40.03 9.09 -17.79
C ALA A 915 -40.08 7.98 -18.86
N PHE A 916 -38.94 7.62 -19.45
CA PHE A 916 -38.86 6.53 -20.43
C PHE A 916 -39.51 5.22 -19.90
N PRO A 917 -40.24 4.44 -20.73
CA PRO A 917 -40.39 4.52 -22.18
C PRO A 917 -41.53 5.40 -22.69
N SER A 918 -42.19 6.16 -21.80
CA SER A 918 -43.28 7.05 -22.23
C SER A 918 -42.81 8.20 -23.13
N LYS A 919 -41.49 8.47 -23.15
CA LYS A 919 -40.83 9.59 -23.86
C LYS A 919 -41.38 10.95 -23.41
N ILE A 920 -41.80 11.02 -22.15
CA ILE A 920 -42.27 12.23 -21.51
C ILE A 920 -41.12 12.82 -20.70
N TRP A 921 -40.86 14.11 -20.92
CA TRP A 921 -39.90 14.91 -20.17
C TRP A 921 -40.66 15.81 -19.21
N THR A 922 -40.46 15.63 -17.90
CA THR A 922 -41.15 16.42 -16.89
C THR A 922 -40.32 17.63 -16.49
N GLU A 923 -40.79 18.83 -16.80
CA GLU A 923 -40.04 20.04 -16.49
C GLU A 923 -39.87 20.26 -14.98
N TRP A 924 -38.62 20.41 -14.54
CA TRP A 924 -38.26 20.75 -13.17
C TRP A 924 -37.87 22.23 -12.99
N GLY A 925 -37.79 22.97 -14.09
CA GLY A 925 -37.37 24.37 -14.11
C GLY A 925 -35.86 24.53 -13.94
N GLU A 926 -35.43 25.71 -13.52
CA GLU A 926 -34.02 25.99 -13.25
C GLU A 926 -33.58 25.27 -11.99
N ILE A 927 -32.65 24.33 -12.15
CA ILE A 927 -32.10 23.52 -11.07
C ILE A 927 -30.82 24.09 -10.50
N ALA A 928 -30.06 24.87 -11.28
CA ALA A 928 -28.86 25.58 -10.85
C ALA A 928 -28.82 27.00 -11.44
N ALA A 929 -28.54 27.99 -10.59
CA ALA A 929 -28.50 29.41 -10.98
C ALA A 929 -27.24 29.82 -11.77
N GLY A 930 -26.32 28.88 -11.97
CA GLY A 930 -25.04 29.10 -12.63
C GLY A 930 -24.00 29.81 -11.77
N ILE A 931 -22.73 29.64 -12.16
CA ILE A 931 -21.56 30.12 -11.42
C ILE A 931 -20.77 31.19 -12.20
N GLY A 932 -21.35 31.71 -13.28
CA GLY A 932 -20.70 32.73 -14.12
C GLY A 932 -19.68 32.17 -15.11
N LEU A 933 -19.63 30.84 -15.30
CA LEU A 933 -18.74 30.19 -16.25
C LEU A 933 -19.48 29.81 -17.53
N HIS A 934 -18.74 29.75 -18.64
CA HIS A 934 -19.28 29.36 -19.94
C HIS A 934 -19.81 27.91 -19.92
N ASP A 935 -20.86 27.62 -20.69
CA ASP A 935 -21.52 26.29 -20.73
C ASP A 935 -20.55 25.13 -21.06
N SER A 936 -19.55 25.38 -21.90
CA SER A 936 -18.49 24.43 -22.25
C SER A 936 -17.61 24.00 -21.07
N MET A 937 -17.61 24.77 -19.98
CA MET A 937 -16.91 24.43 -18.75
C MET A 937 -17.76 23.59 -17.81
N ILE A 938 -19.06 23.44 -18.05
CA ILE A 938 -19.97 22.71 -17.16
C ILE A 938 -20.20 21.28 -17.67
N THR A 939 -20.08 20.34 -16.73
CA THR A 939 -20.35 18.92 -16.93
C THR A 939 -20.97 18.33 -15.67
N PHE A 940 -21.43 17.10 -15.75
CA PHE A 940 -22.03 16.37 -14.65
C PHE A 940 -21.39 14.99 -14.55
N ALA A 941 -21.21 14.51 -13.32
CA ALA A 941 -20.82 13.14 -13.01
C ALA A 941 -20.99 12.91 -11.51
N ASP A 942 -21.30 11.68 -11.11
CA ASP A 942 -21.35 11.24 -9.71
C ASP A 942 -19.94 11.24 -9.10
N ILE A 943 -19.73 12.10 -8.09
CA ILE A 943 -18.43 12.25 -7.42
C ILE A 943 -18.36 11.59 -6.05
N ASP A 944 -19.50 11.26 -5.44
CA ASP A 944 -19.59 10.62 -4.12
C ASP A 944 -20.13 9.19 -4.14
N GLY A 945 -20.51 8.69 -5.31
CA GLY A 945 -21.00 7.34 -5.56
C GLY A 945 -22.42 7.11 -5.06
N ASP A 946 -23.21 8.18 -4.84
CA ASP A 946 -24.57 8.08 -4.32
C ASP A 946 -25.64 7.77 -5.39
N GLY A 947 -25.21 7.70 -6.66
CA GLY A 947 -26.02 7.43 -7.83
C GLY A 947 -26.66 8.66 -8.45
N ARG A 948 -26.37 9.87 -7.95
CA ARG A 948 -26.85 11.12 -8.54
C ARG A 948 -25.68 11.93 -9.08
N ASP A 949 -25.83 12.41 -10.29
CA ASP A 949 -24.81 13.21 -10.92
C ASP A 949 -24.71 14.61 -10.30
N ASP A 950 -23.45 15.03 -10.09
CA ASP A 950 -23.10 16.28 -9.44
C ASP A 950 -22.78 17.37 -10.43
N TYR A 951 -22.96 18.64 -10.05
CA TYR A 951 -22.66 19.77 -10.92
C TYR A 951 -21.15 20.05 -10.85
N LEU A 952 -20.47 19.95 -11.99
CA LEU A 952 -19.03 20.14 -12.08
C LEU A 952 -18.68 21.28 -13.04
N SER A 953 -17.61 22.01 -12.71
CA SER A 953 -16.96 22.92 -13.63
C SER A 953 -15.51 22.53 -13.87
N VAL A 954 -15.15 22.36 -15.14
CA VAL A 954 -13.79 22.04 -15.60
C VAL A 954 -13.26 23.24 -16.36
N ASN A 955 -12.23 23.90 -15.83
CA ASN A 955 -11.66 25.07 -16.47
C ASN A 955 -10.72 24.71 -17.64
N ASP A 956 -10.21 25.73 -18.35
CA ASP A 956 -9.33 25.54 -19.51
C ASP A 956 -8.03 24.76 -19.23
N ARG A 957 -7.61 24.66 -17.96
CA ARG A 957 -6.44 23.91 -17.50
C ARG A 957 -6.81 22.55 -16.88
N GLY A 958 -8.05 22.09 -17.07
CA GLY A 958 -8.50 20.80 -16.58
C GLY A 958 -8.77 20.73 -15.07
N ARG A 959 -8.83 21.88 -14.38
CA ARG A 959 -9.14 21.99 -12.95
C ARG A 959 -10.63 21.82 -12.70
N ILE A 960 -11.01 21.09 -11.64
CA ILE A 960 -12.41 20.76 -11.34
C ILE A 960 -12.88 21.42 -10.04
N TRP A 961 -14.00 22.12 -10.13
CA TRP A 961 -14.83 22.54 -9.00
C TRP A 961 -16.16 21.80 -9.03
N ALA A 962 -16.71 21.48 -7.86
CA ALA A 962 -17.91 20.66 -7.76
C ALA A 962 -18.94 21.17 -6.75
N TRP A 963 -20.17 20.73 -6.98
CA TRP A 963 -21.33 20.95 -6.13
C TRP A 963 -22.13 19.65 -6.06
N LEU A 964 -22.25 19.06 -4.86
CA LEU A 964 -22.97 17.81 -4.66
C LEU A 964 -24.47 17.99 -4.85
N ASN A 965 -25.10 17.04 -5.53
CA ASN A 965 -26.53 16.95 -5.74
C ASN A 965 -27.22 16.38 -4.49
N ASN A 966 -27.75 17.28 -3.67
CA ASN A 966 -28.38 16.94 -2.38
C ASN A 966 -29.91 16.98 -2.45
N ARG A 967 -30.48 16.78 -3.64
CA ARG A 967 -31.93 16.70 -3.82
C ARG A 967 -32.52 15.53 -3.03
N GLY A 968 -33.64 15.78 -2.35
CA GLY A 968 -34.33 14.78 -1.52
C GLY A 968 -33.95 14.77 -0.04
N SER A 969 -32.86 15.43 0.37
CA SER A 969 -32.31 15.36 1.75
C SER A 969 -32.71 16.52 2.67
N GLY A 970 -33.64 17.40 2.26
CA GLY A 970 -34.18 18.47 3.12
C GLY A 970 -33.29 19.71 3.35
N GLY A 971 -32.42 20.06 2.39
CA GLY A 971 -31.53 21.25 2.41
C GLY A 971 -31.41 21.94 1.03
N PRO A 972 -30.37 22.77 0.78
CA PRO A 972 -30.08 23.27 -0.56
C PRO A 972 -29.85 22.12 -1.53
N ASN A 973 -30.40 22.21 -2.74
CA ASN A 973 -30.31 21.16 -3.75
C ASN A 973 -28.86 20.92 -4.25
N TRP A 974 -27.99 21.92 -4.12
CA TRP A 974 -26.58 21.83 -4.49
C TRP A 974 -25.71 22.25 -3.31
N LEU A 975 -24.84 21.36 -2.85
CA LEU A 975 -23.90 21.63 -1.76
C LEU A 975 -22.54 21.94 -2.34
N ILE A 976 -22.04 23.16 -2.14
CA ILE A 976 -20.74 23.59 -2.64
C ILE A 976 -19.65 22.67 -2.06
N GLN A 977 -18.86 22.05 -2.92
CA GLN A 977 -17.65 21.31 -2.54
C GLN A 977 -16.39 22.14 -2.80
N GLY A 978 -16.55 23.20 -3.60
CA GLY A 978 -15.46 24.06 -4.03
C GLY A 978 -14.55 23.30 -4.98
N GLU A 979 -13.25 23.58 -4.90
CA GLU A 979 -12.29 22.90 -5.74
C GLU A 979 -12.00 21.48 -5.28
N ILE A 980 -12.49 20.51 -6.04
CA ILE A 980 -12.22 19.12 -5.76
C ILE A 980 -10.91 18.64 -6.38
N ARG A 981 -10.41 19.25 -7.49
CA ARG A 981 -9.17 18.81 -8.17
C ARG A 981 -8.45 19.95 -8.94
N THR A 982 -7.11 19.92 -8.96
CA THR A 982 -6.23 20.92 -9.60
C THR A 982 -6.00 20.71 -11.11
N GLY A 983 -6.29 19.51 -11.64
CA GLY A 983 -5.97 19.09 -13.02
C GLY A 983 -4.50 18.64 -13.18
N VAL A 984 -4.22 17.81 -14.19
CA VAL A 984 -2.87 17.23 -14.46
C VAL A 984 -2.11 17.97 -15.59
N GLY A 985 -2.42 19.26 -15.78
CA GLY A 985 -1.80 20.09 -16.81
C GLY A 985 -2.35 19.89 -18.23
N ALA A 986 -3.40 19.09 -18.40
CA ALA A 986 -4.14 18.93 -19.65
C ALA A 986 -5.10 20.10 -19.88
N THR A 987 -5.35 20.44 -21.15
CA THR A 987 -6.38 21.43 -21.49
C THR A 987 -7.78 20.83 -21.42
N ARG A 988 -8.83 21.65 -21.22
CA ARG A 988 -10.22 21.18 -21.14
C ARG A 988 -10.63 20.23 -22.28
N GLY A 989 -10.19 20.50 -23.51
CA GLY A 989 -10.54 19.69 -24.69
C GLY A 989 -9.88 18.31 -24.73
N GLN A 990 -8.90 18.06 -23.86
CA GLN A 990 -8.22 16.77 -23.72
C GLN A 990 -8.79 15.93 -22.57
N VAL A 991 -9.68 16.51 -21.76
CA VAL A 991 -10.15 15.93 -20.50
C VAL A 991 -11.54 15.32 -20.68
N PHE A 992 -11.69 14.08 -20.24
CA PHE A 992 -12.94 13.35 -20.11
C PHE A 992 -13.12 12.89 -18.66
N LEU A 993 -14.35 12.87 -18.17
CA LEU A 993 -14.70 12.43 -16.82
C LEU A 993 -15.68 11.27 -16.97
N GLU A 994 -15.23 10.04 -16.70
CA GLU A 994 -15.96 8.81 -16.99
C GLU A 994 -15.56 7.74 -15.98
N ASP A 995 -16.48 6.88 -15.55
CA ASP A 995 -16.13 5.73 -14.72
C ASP A 995 -15.56 4.61 -15.60
N VAL A 996 -14.23 4.45 -15.65
CA VAL A 996 -13.59 3.37 -16.41
C VAL A 996 -13.30 2.15 -15.54
N ASN A 997 -13.38 2.29 -14.22
CA ASN A 997 -12.98 1.26 -13.28
C ASN A 997 -14.19 0.47 -12.70
N GLY A 998 -15.39 1.03 -12.78
CA GLY A 998 -16.67 0.46 -12.36
C GLY A 998 -17.00 0.66 -10.88
N ASP A 999 -16.38 1.65 -10.23
CA ASP A 999 -16.63 1.99 -8.82
C ASP A 999 -17.72 3.04 -8.62
N ARG A 1000 -18.41 3.41 -9.71
CA ARG A 1000 -19.46 4.43 -9.81
C ARG A 1000 -18.99 5.83 -9.48
N ARG A 1001 -17.70 6.08 -9.62
CA ARG A 1001 -17.13 7.42 -9.47
C ARG A 1001 -16.46 7.80 -10.77
N PHE A 1002 -16.50 9.07 -11.11
CA PHE A 1002 -15.79 9.52 -12.30
C PHE A 1002 -14.28 9.35 -12.14
N ASP A 1003 -13.63 8.88 -13.20
CA ASP A 1003 -12.19 8.91 -13.37
C ASP A 1003 -11.79 10.08 -14.25
N TYR A 1004 -10.58 10.59 -14.06
CA TYR A 1004 -10.05 11.66 -14.90
C TYR A 1004 -9.21 11.09 -16.02
N LEU A 1005 -9.64 11.34 -17.26
CA LEU A 1005 -8.99 10.81 -18.45
C LEU A 1005 -8.37 11.96 -19.25
N VAL A 1006 -7.10 11.83 -19.61
CA VAL A 1006 -6.42 12.75 -20.53
C VAL A 1006 -6.12 12.02 -21.83
N SER A 1007 -6.59 12.58 -22.93
CA SER A 1007 -6.29 12.06 -24.26
C SER A 1007 -5.32 12.93 -25.06
N THR A 1008 -4.48 12.27 -25.86
CA THR A 1008 -3.65 12.89 -26.89
C THR A 1008 -4.46 13.15 -28.16
N SER A 1009 -3.86 13.86 -29.13
CA SER A 1009 -4.48 14.11 -30.45
C SER A 1009 -4.76 12.84 -31.25
N THR A 1010 -4.07 11.74 -30.93
CA THR A 1010 -4.21 10.42 -31.59
C THR A 1010 -5.25 9.50 -30.92
N GLY A 1011 -5.84 9.96 -29.82
CA GLY A 1011 -6.81 9.16 -29.04
C GLY A 1011 -6.17 8.21 -28.04
N ALA A 1012 -4.86 8.32 -27.75
CA ALA A 1012 -4.24 7.62 -26.62
C ALA A 1012 -4.68 8.27 -25.30
N VAL A 1013 -5.01 7.46 -24.29
CA VAL A 1013 -5.68 7.87 -23.05
C VAL A 1013 -4.85 7.46 -21.84
N THR A 1014 -4.55 8.42 -20.99
CA THR A 1014 -4.00 8.21 -19.64
C THR A 1014 -5.09 8.44 -18.62
N ALA A 1015 -5.16 7.58 -17.60
CA ALA A 1015 -6.23 7.63 -16.61
C ALA A 1015 -5.72 7.79 -15.18
N TRP A 1016 -6.59 8.36 -14.38
CA TRP A 1016 -6.38 8.74 -13.00
C TRP A 1016 -7.65 8.45 -12.23
N HIS A 1017 -7.62 7.43 -11.38
CA HIS A 1017 -8.86 6.96 -10.75
C HIS A 1017 -9.35 7.91 -9.65
N GLY A 1018 -10.67 8.11 -9.60
CA GLY A 1018 -11.33 8.90 -8.57
C GLY A 1018 -11.37 8.17 -7.23
N ASN A 1019 -10.67 8.66 -6.20
CA ASN A 1019 -10.69 8.03 -4.87
C ASN A 1019 -11.90 8.41 -3.98
N GLY A 1020 -12.93 9.06 -4.53
CA GLY A 1020 -14.15 9.48 -3.82
C GLY A 1020 -13.97 10.56 -2.76
N GLN A 1021 -12.80 11.21 -2.69
CA GLN A 1021 -12.62 12.33 -1.78
C GLN A 1021 -13.18 13.63 -2.38
N VAL A 1022 -14.42 13.91 -2.02
CA VAL A 1022 -15.07 15.19 -2.26
C VAL A 1022 -14.77 16.11 -1.08
N ARG A 1023 -14.22 17.30 -1.35
CA ARG A 1023 -14.06 18.34 -0.32
C ARG A 1023 -15.44 18.80 0.10
N LYS A 1024 -15.87 18.59 1.35
CA LYS A 1024 -16.97 19.41 1.90
C LYS A 1024 -16.46 20.86 1.94
N GLY A 1025 -17.08 21.73 1.15
CA GLY A 1025 -16.72 23.14 0.99
C GLY A 1025 -17.34 24.03 2.05
#